data_AF-A0A2P5X050-F1
#
_entry.id   AF-A0A2P5X050-F1
#
_cell.length_a   1.000
_cell.length_b   1.000
_cell.length_c   1.000
_cell.angle_alpha   90.00
_cell.angle_beta   90.00
_cell.angle_gamma   90.00
#
_symmetry.space_group_name_H-M   'P 1'
#
loop_
_entity.id
_entity.type
_entity.pdbx_description
1 polymer ?
#
loop_
_entity_poly.entity_id
_entity_poly.type
_entity_poly.pdbx_seq_one_letter_code
_entity_poly.pdbx_strand_id
1 'polypeptide(L)'
;MAFYSKDVDPVFYGAGAKPGLEIWCIEKLRLVPVPKSPIGIFYSGSAYVVLSTSVLKCGPTQHDIHYWLGNDANEVDSALASDKALELDAALGSCAVQYREVQGQETEKFLSYFKPCIIPVEGVFTTQEGASNGDTYQVTLLTCKGDHVAHVKEVPFSRSSLNHNDVFILDTASKIFLFCGCNSSIQERAKALEVVQYIKENKHSGKCEVATIEDGKLVGDSDVGEFWSLFGGYAPIPRDSALGGPQQVDRPVTLFWISLQGKLSQIGSDSLEKDMLEKNKCYMLDCGAEVFVWMGRNTLITERKTSISAAEDFLRKQERSNGTHLTFLTEGLETSIFKSYFNSWPQTAETKLYDEGREKVAAIFKHQGYEVKELPEEDVQSYINCRGTLKVWRVNCHELSLLPASEQTKLYSGDCYIVQYTYPGTERDESLFYAWLGQGSVLEDRADAVFHMDAIVDSARGDPVMAQIAQNKEPLQFFLIFQTLIVYKGGISAGYKKFIAETGVDDDTYDEKKTALFRIQGTGPENMQAIQVDHVSSSLNSSYCYILQSGTSIFTWIGNLTSSKDHDLLDRMIELINPAWQPISVREGSEPDSFWSSLGGKTEYPREKEMKKFIEDPHLFKFTCTEGKQVKEIYSFTQDDLTTEDVLVLDCHKEIYVWIGRHSTIKSKQEALNLGLKFLQTNILEEELFLEAPIYVVTEGHEPPFFTCFFEWDPSKANMHGNSFERKLATLKGKTSSGTAPSRNALKPRSRDATPDGLRSRSSSSNGWERSFSPASTVSGSHLKFSDNYSISSPTPVARKLFTGSSPYQDSPVVEPSSPSTNENSHQIDANETSANSLIYPYQRLTVSSTEPVSGIDVTKREAYLSEEEFAEKIGMPKGAFYKLPKWRQNKLKMAVDLF
;
A
#
# COMPACT_ATOMS: atom_id res chain seq x y z
N MET A 1 -20.88 -14.93 -17.28
CA MET A 1 -20.88 -15.71 -18.53
C MET A 1 -20.50 -14.77 -19.64
N ALA A 2 -19.50 -15.08 -20.46
CA ALA A 2 -19.05 -14.18 -21.52
C ALA A 2 -20.00 -14.26 -22.74
N PHE A 3 -20.49 -13.10 -23.20
CA PHE A 3 -21.14 -12.99 -24.50
C PHE A 3 -20.06 -12.93 -25.58
N TYR A 4 -19.68 -14.08 -26.14
CA TYR A 4 -18.80 -14.12 -27.31
C TYR A 4 -19.53 -13.54 -28.53
N SER A 5 -19.23 -12.28 -28.84
CA SER A 5 -19.53 -11.71 -30.15
C SER A 5 -18.77 -12.49 -31.23
N LYS A 6 -19.40 -12.73 -32.38
CA LYS A 6 -18.79 -13.43 -33.51
C LYS A 6 -17.75 -12.61 -34.28
N ASP A 7 -17.64 -11.32 -33.96
CA ASP A 7 -16.88 -10.34 -34.74
C ASP A 7 -15.55 -9.93 -34.07
N VAL A 8 -15.13 -10.61 -32.99
CA VAL A 8 -13.86 -10.35 -32.28
C VAL A 8 -12.73 -11.22 -32.82
N ASP A 9 -11.58 -10.60 -33.06
CA ASP A 9 -10.34 -11.21 -33.51
C ASP A 9 -9.94 -12.41 -32.62
N PRO A 10 -9.66 -13.60 -33.19
CA PRO A 10 -9.21 -14.76 -32.42
C PRO A 10 -7.96 -14.51 -31.57
N VAL A 11 -7.14 -13.51 -31.91
CA VAL A 11 -5.96 -13.12 -31.14
C VAL A 11 -6.31 -12.56 -29.75
N PHE A 12 -7.52 -12.03 -29.56
CA PHE A 12 -8.01 -11.53 -28.27
C PHE A 12 -8.71 -12.61 -27.41
N TYR A 13 -8.80 -13.86 -27.85
CA TYR A 13 -9.48 -14.91 -27.08
C TYR A 13 -8.69 -15.28 -25.83
N GLY A 14 -9.14 -14.78 -24.67
CA GLY A 14 -8.49 -14.95 -23.37
C GLY A 14 -7.60 -13.78 -22.93
N ALA A 15 -7.54 -12.71 -23.73
CA ALA A 15 -6.89 -11.46 -23.32
C ALA A 15 -7.53 -10.91 -22.03
N GLY A 16 -6.71 -10.40 -21.11
CA GLY A 16 -7.15 -9.86 -19.82
C GLY A 16 -7.59 -10.91 -18.80
N ALA A 17 -7.49 -12.22 -19.10
CA ALA A 17 -7.85 -13.28 -18.16
C ALA A 17 -6.80 -13.51 -17.05
N LYS A 18 -5.61 -12.90 -17.16
CA LYS A 18 -4.53 -12.99 -16.17
C LYS A 18 -3.92 -11.60 -15.94
N PRO A 19 -3.56 -11.24 -14.70
CA PRO A 19 -2.87 -9.98 -14.44
C PRO A 19 -1.49 -9.93 -15.13
N GLY A 20 -1.12 -8.74 -15.60
CA GLY A 20 0.11 -8.46 -16.32
C GLY A 20 -0.13 -7.68 -17.62
N LEU A 21 0.90 -7.65 -18.46
CA LEU A 21 0.90 -6.97 -19.77
C LEU A 21 0.77 -7.99 -20.91
N GLU A 22 -0.08 -7.65 -21.88
CA GLU A 22 -0.21 -8.31 -23.17
C GLU A 22 0.03 -7.27 -24.27
N ILE A 23 0.86 -7.59 -25.26
CA ILE A 23 1.32 -6.64 -26.28
C ILE A 23 1.14 -7.28 -27.66
N TRP A 24 0.57 -6.51 -28.58
CA TRP A 24 0.42 -6.89 -29.97
C TRP A 24 0.93 -5.78 -30.90
N CYS A 25 1.57 -6.17 -31.99
CA CYS A 25 1.97 -5.28 -33.08
C CYS A 25 1.03 -5.49 -34.27
N ILE A 26 0.82 -4.45 -35.07
CA ILE A 26 0.21 -4.58 -36.38
C ILE A 26 1.29 -4.90 -37.40
N GLU A 27 1.20 -6.07 -38.03
CA GLU A 27 2.07 -6.49 -39.12
C GLU A 27 1.20 -6.86 -40.34
N LYS A 28 1.32 -6.08 -41.43
CA LYS A 28 0.62 -6.34 -42.72
C LYS A 28 -0.90 -6.44 -42.54
N LEU A 29 -1.50 -5.41 -41.92
CA LEU A 29 -2.95 -5.31 -41.63
C LEU A 29 -3.51 -6.45 -40.75
N ARG A 30 -2.66 -7.12 -39.95
CA ARG A 30 -3.09 -8.15 -38.98
C ARG A 30 -2.45 -7.90 -37.63
N LEU A 31 -3.17 -8.24 -36.58
CA LEU A 31 -2.68 -8.15 -35.21
C LEU A 31 -1.83 -9.39 -34.88
N VAL A 32 -0.65 -9.16 -34.30
CA VAL A 32 0.35 -10.21 -34.03
C VAL A 32 0.88 -10.06 -32.61
N PRO A 33 0.86 -11.11 -31.76
CA PRO A 33 1.37 -11.02 -30.39
C PRO A 33 2.89 -10.83 -30.37
N VAL A 34 3.36 -9.89 -29.56
CA VAL A 34 4.79 -9.63 -29.34
C VAL A 34 5.31 -10.58 -28.25
N PRO A 35 6.43 -11.31 -28.47
CA PRO A 35 7.02 -12.17 -27.45
C PRO A 35 7.42 -11.39 -26.19
N LYS A 36 7.25 -12.00 -25.00
CA LYS A 36 7.59 -11.39 -23.70
C LYS A 36 9.10 -11.14 -23.46
N SER A 37 9.96 -11.35 -24.45
CA SER A 37 11.42 -11.46 -24.28
C SER A 37 12.23 -10.25 -24.79
N PRO A 38 11.58 -9.19 -25.32
CA PRO A 38 12.08 -7.85 -25.09
C PRO A 38 10.93 -6.89 -24.72
N ILE A 39 10.51 -6.92 -23.46
CA ILE A 39 9.61 -5.90 -22.90
C ILE A 39 10.31 -4.54 -22.99
N GLY A 40 9.65 -3.53 -23.56
CA GLY A 40 10.16 -2.16 -23.71
C GLY A 40 10.81 -1.81 -25.05
N ILE A 41 10.89 -2.74 -26.02
CA ILE A 41 11.34 -2.44 -27.39
C ILE A 41 10.13 -2.18 -28.30
N PHE A 42 10.07 -0.97 -28.86
CA PHE A 42 9.04 -0.53 -29.81
C PHE A 42 9.71 -0.02 -31.08
N TYR A 43 9.21 -0.42 -32.26
CA TYR A 43 9.77 0.00 -33.54
C TYR A 43 9.09 1.28 -34.06
N SER A 44 9.87 2.30 -34.41
CA SER A 44 9.35 3.62 -34.84
C SER A 44 8.44 3.56 -36.06
N GLY A 45 8.60 2.57 -36.94
CA GLY A 45 7.78 2.32 -38.13
C GLY A 45 6.59 1.41 -37.90
N SER A 46 6.11 1.23 -36.66
CA SER A 46 5.04 0.28 -36.32
C SER A 46 4.03 0.84 -35.31
N ALA A 47 2.83 0.27 -35.33
CA ALA A 47 1.74 0.60 -34.40
C ALA A 47 1.38 -0.63 -33.55
N TYR A 48 1.09 -0.40 -32.28
CA TYR A 48 0.92 -1.44 -31.26
C TYR A 48 -0.37 -1.23 -30.47
N VAL A 49 -0.90 -2.34 -29.94
CA VAL A 49 -1.94 -2.36 -28.91
C VAL A 49 -1.36 -3.05 -27.68
N VAL A 50 -1.53 -2.45 -26.52
CA VAL A 50 -1.02 -2.93 -25.23
C VAL A 50 -2.20 -2.99 -24.26
N LEU A 51 -2.42 -4.15 -23.65
CA LEU A 51 -3.37 -4.33 -22.56
C LEU A 51 -2.61 -4.50 -21.25
N SER A 52 -2.86 -3.61 -20.30
CA SER A 52 -2.52 -3.82 -18.89
C SER A 52 -3.75 -4.35 -18.17
N THR A 53 -3.58 -5.45 -17.42
CA THR A 53 -4.61 -5.99 -16.55
C THR A 53 -4.10 -6.06 -15.12
N SER A 54 -4.74 -5.30 -14.23
CA SER A 54 -4.51 -5.34 -12.79
C SER A 54 -5.65 -6.11 -12.10
N VAL A 55 -5.28 -6.96 -11.14
CA VAL A 55 -6.22 -7.58 -10.21
C VAL A 55 -6.15 -6.78 -8.93
N LEU A 56 -7.20 -6.00 -8.65
CA LEU A 56 -7.29 -5.22 -7.42
C LEU A 56 -7.33 -6.18 -6.21
N LYS A 57 -6.70 -5.81 -5.09
CA LYS A 57 -6.67 -6.66 -3.87
C LYS A 57 -8.05 -7.17 -3.46
N CYS A 58 -9.07 -6.31 -3.58
CA CYS A 58 -10.49 -6.63 -3.40
C CYS A 58 -11.36 -5.92 -4.45
N GLY A 59 -11.43 -6.44 -5.67
CA GLY A 59 -12.27 -5.84 -6.72
C GLY A 59 -12.43 -6.68 -8.00
N PRO A 60 -13.15 -6.15 -9.00
CA PRO A 60 -13.06 -6.67 -10.37
C PRO A 60 -11.66 -6.41 -10.95
N THR A 61 -11.32 -7.08 -12.04
CA THR A 61 -10.13 -6.73 -12.83
C THR A 61 -10.31 -5.35 -13.45
N GLN A 62 -9.27 -4.53 -13.35
CA GLN A 62 -9.16 -3.28 -14.10
C GLN A 62 -8.34 -3.53 -15.36
N HIS A 63 -8.79 -2.94 -16.47
CA HIS A 63 -8.18 -3.07 -17.78
C HIS A 63 -7.86 -1.68 -18.34
N ASP A 64 -6.61 -1.47 -18.71
CA ASP A 64 -6.14 -0.26 -19.39
C ASP A 64 -5.59 -0.67 -20.77
N ILE A 65 -6.14 -0.09 -21.84
CA ILE A 65 -5.75 -0.37 -23.23
C ILE A 65 -5.01 0.86 -23.77
N HIS A 66 -3.77 0.68 -24.20
CA HIS A 66 -2.97 1.72 -24.82
C HIS A 66 -2.72 1.36 -26.27
N TYR A 67 -2.96 2.28 -27.21
CA TYR A 67 -2.49 2.11 -28.59
C TYR A 67 -1.32 3.07 -28.85
N TRP A 68 -0.14 2.48 -29.12
CA TRP A 68 1.11 3.23 -29.30
C TRP A 68 1.42 3.39 -30.79
N LEU A 69 1.73 4.62 -31.18
CA LEU A 69 1.96 5.03 -32.55
C LEU A 69 3.41 5.53 -32.70
N GLY A 70 4.20 4.80 -33.50
CA GLY A 70 5.55 5.20 -33.88
C GLY A 70 5.55 6.39 -34.83
N ASN A 71 6.63 7.18 -34.80
CA ASN A 71 6.78 8.40 -35.62
C ASN A 71 6.85 8.12 -37.13
N ASP A 72 7.34 6.94 -37.52
CA ASP A 72 7.43 6.48 -38.91
C ASP A 72 6.33 5.47 -39.26
N ALA A 73 5.39 5.21 -38.35
CA ALA A 73 4.29 4.29 -38.56
C ALA A 73 3.33 4.84 -39.63
N ASN A 74 2.83 3.96 -40.50
CA ASN A 74 1.90 4.39 -41.53
C ASN A 74 0.50 4.68 -40.95
N GLU A 75 -0.24 5.58 -41.60
CA GLU A 75 -1.56 6.02 -41.14
C GLU A 75 -2.59 4.88 -41.10
N VAL A 76 -2.45 3.87 -41.96
CA VAL A 76 -3.40 2.75 -42.05
C VAL A 76 -3.25 1.81 -40.86
N ASP A 77 -2.03 1.43 -40.51
CA ASP A 77 -1.74 0.64 -39.31
C ASP A 77 -2.06 1.44 -38.04
N SER A 78 -1.84 2.76 -38.04
CA SER A 78 -2.22 3.64 -36.92
C SER A 78 -3.74 3.68 -36.69
N ALA A 79 -4.53 3.82 -37.76
CA ALA A 79 -5.99 3.77 -37.67
C ALA A 79 -6.49 2.37 -37.26
N LEU A 80 -5.83 1.31 -37.74
CA LEU A 80 -6.14 -0.07 -37.38
C LEU A 80 -5.80 -0.37 -35.90
N ALA A 81 -4.79 0.29 -35.30
CA ALA A 81 -4.49 0.17 -33.88
C ALA A 81 -5.62 0.74 -33.01
N SER A 82 -6.12 1.91 -33.39
CA SER A 82 -7.29 2.54 -32.74
C SER A 82 -8.54 1.67 -32.87
N ASP A 83 -8.82 1.13 -34.06
CA ASP A 83 -9.93 0.20 -34.28
C ASP A 83 -9.81 -1.08 -33.43
N LYS A 84 -8.60 -1.66 -33.35
CA LYS A 84 -8.34 -2.88 -32.57
C LYS A 84 -8.38 -2.65 -31.05
N ALA A 85 -8.01 -1.46 -30.58
CA ALA A 85 -8.18 -1.07 -29.17
C ALA A 85 -9.66 -1.01 -28.78
N LEU A 86 -10.51 -0.42 -29.64
CA LEU A 86 -11.96 -0.36 -29.41
C LEU A 86 -12.63 -1.74 -29.52
N GLU A 87 -12.15 -2.61 -30.42
CA GLU A 87 -12.59 -4.00 -30.53
C GLU A 87 -12.26 -4.81 -29.27
N LEU A 88 -11.06 -4.59 -28.69
CA LEU A 88 -10.63 -5.21 -27.44
C LEU A 88 -11.44 -4.71 -26.23
N ASP A 89 -11.71 -3.41 -26.11
CA ASP A 89 -12.58 -2.86 -25.07
C ASP A 89 -13.97 -3.51 -25.12
N ALA A 90 -14.57 -3.61 -26.31
CA ALA A 90 -15.85 -4.30 -26.51
C ALA A 90 -15.79 -5.79 -26.13
N ALA A 91 -14.68 -6.48 -26.41
CA ALA A 91 -14.47 -7.88 -26.01
C ALA A 91 -14.33 -8.05 -24.48
N LEU A 92 -13.78 -7.05 -23.79
CA LEU A 92 -13.70 -6.96 -22.33
C LEU A 92 -15.01 -6.43 -21.68
N GLY A 93 -16.07 -6.23 -22.47
CA GLY A 93 -17.39 -5.83 -22.00
C GLY A 93 -17.62 -4.31 -21.92
N SER A 94 -16.82 -3.53 -22.65
CA SER A 94 -16.76 -2.05 -22.54
C SER A 94 -16.35 -1.59 -21.14
N CYS A 95 -15.40 -2.31 -20.54
CA CYS A 95 -14.92 -2.11 -19.18
C CYS A 95 -13.42 -1.79 -19.11
N ALA A 96 -12.85 -1.16 -20.14
CA ALA A 96 -11.50 -0.64 -20.13
C ALA A 96 -11.45 0.89 -20.28
N VAL A 97 -10.38 1.50 -19.75
CA VAL A 97 -9.96 2.86 -20.13
C VAL A 97 -9.01 2.74 -21.33
N GLN A 98 -9.18 3.60 -22.34
CA GLN A 98 -8.33 3.58 -23.53
C GLN A 98 -7.44 4.82 -23.59
N TYR A 99 -6.20 4.67 -24.03
CA TYR A 99 -5.17 5.72 -24.09
C TYR A 99 -4.51 5.74 -25.46
N ARG A 100 -4.30 6.94 -26.02
CA ARG A 100 -3.54 7.16 -27.24
C ARG A 100 -2.11 7.57 -26.91
N GLU A 101 -1.15 6.69 -27.20
CA GLU A 101 0.27 6.92 -26.95
C GLU A 101 0.99 7.26 -28.26
N VAL A 102 1.89 8.24 -28.25
CA VAL A 102 2.72 8.63 -29.40
C VAL A 102 4.18 8.62 -29.00
N GLN A 103 5.04 8.13 -29.88
CA GLN A 103 6.48 8.01 -29.65
C GLN A 103 7.14 9.32 -29.19
N GLY A 104 7.66 9.32 -27.96
CA GLY A 104 8.30 10.48 -27.31
C GLY A 104 7.32 11.49 -26.70
N GLN A 105 6.04 11.12 -26.56
CA GLN A 105 4.96 11.87 -25.91
C GLN A 105 4.03 10.92 -25.11
N GLU A 106 4.56 9.76 -24.70
CA GLU A 106 3.82 8.74 -23.96
C GLU A 106 3.38 9.25 -22.57
N THR A 107 2.26 8.75 -22.07
CA THR A 107 1.81 8.99 -20.70
C THR A 107 2.74 8.30 -19.69
N GLU A 108 2.92 8.90 -18.52
CA GLU A 108 3.71 8.29 -17.46
C GLU A 108 3.09 6.97 -16.95
N LYS A 109 1.76 6.83 -17.06
CA LYS A 109 1.06 5.57 -16.78
C LYS A 109 1.54 4.46 -17.72
N PHE A 110 1.57 4.70 -19.03
CA PHE A 110 2.10 3.75 -20.02
C PHE A 110 3.57 3.42 -19.77
N LEU A 111 4.41 4.45 -19.60
CA LEU A 111 5.85 4.26 -19.36
C LEU A 111 6.14 3.52 -18.05
N SER A 112 5.29 3.64 -17.02
CA SER A 112 5.44 2.92 -15.74
C SER A 112 5.43 1.39 -15.89
N TYR A 113 4.81 0.87 -16.96
CA TYR A 113 4.77 -0.56 -17.27
C TYR A 113 6.11 -1.11 -17.79
N PHE A 114 6.99 -0.23 -18.29
CA PHE A 114 8.24 -0.59 -18.97
C PHE A 114 9.45 -0.11 -18.18
N LYS A 115 9.55 -0.53 -16.90
CA LYS A 115 10.73 -0.24 -16.08
C LYS A 115 11.96 -1.01 -16.60
N PRO A 116 13.12 -0.36 -16.81
CA PRO A 116 13.42 1.02 -16.45
C PRO A 116 13.06 2.09 -17.50
N CYS A 117 12.94 1.73 -18.78
CA CYS A 117 12.57 2.64 -19.86
C CYS A 117 12.03 1.91 -21.11
N ILE A 118 11.36 2.66 -21.99
CA ILE A 118 11.22 2.32 -23.41
C ILE A 118 12.40 2.93 -24.16
N ILE A 119 13.00 2.17 -25.10
CA ILE A 119 13.94 2.71 -26.08
C ILE A 119 13.38 2.39 -27.47
N PRO A 120 12.88 3.39 -28.23
CA PRO A 120 12.42 3.17 -29.58
C PRO A 120 13.57 2.74 -30.51
N VAL A 121 13.28 1.84 -31.44
CA VAL A 121 14.24 1.31 -32.41
C VAL A 121 13.81 1.69 -33.82
N GLU A 122 14.72 2.21 -34.64
CA GLU A 122 14.43 2.52 -36.04
C GLU A 122 14.07 1.24 -36.84
N GLY A 123 13.13 1.37 -37.78
CA GLY A 123 12.65 0.26 -38.62
C GLY A 123 11.23 -0.17 -38.28
N VAL A 124 10.85 -1.37 -38.75
CA VAL A 124 9.50 -1.93 -38.68
C VAL A 124 9.56 -3.30 -38.00
N PHE A 125 8.64 -3.57 -37.08
CA PHE A 125 8.52 -4.89 -36.45
C PHE A 125 8.23 -5.97 -37.48
N THR A 126 8.97 -7.08 -37.42
CA THR A 126 8.72 -8.25 -38.27
C THR A 126 8.90 -9.53 -37.47
N THR A 127 7.98 -10.48 -37.67
CA THR A 127 8.01 -11.80 -37.01
C THR A 127 9.10 -12.75 -37.50
N GLN A 128 9.83 -12.40 -38.55
CA GLN A 128 10.94 -13.19 -39.07
C GLN A 128 12.25 -12.64 -38.53
N GLU A 129 12.98 -13.44 -37.73
CA GLU A 129 14.33 -13.10 -37.28
C GLU A 129 15.26 -12.90 -38.49
N GLY A 130 15.44 -11.65 -38.89
CA GLY A 130 16.40 -11.25 -39.90
C GLY A 130 17.81 -11.41 -39.36
N ALA A 131 18.51 -12.45 -39.81
CA ALA A 131 19.88 -12.72 -39.41
C ALA A 131 20.79 -11.49 -39.67
N SER A 132 21.50 -11.08 -38.63
CA SER A 132 22.61 -10.11 -38.58
C SER A 132 23.15 -9.63 -39.94
N ASN A 133 22.83 -8.38 -40.30
CA ASN A 133 23.76 -7.61 -41.12
C ASN A 133 24.98 -7.28 -40.25
N GLY A 134 26.18 -7.56 -40.77
CA GLY A 134 27.43 -7.32 -40.08
C GLY A 134 27.85 -5.86 -40.20
N ASP A 135 27.23 -4.99 -39.40
CA ASP A 135 27.48 -3.55 -39.43
C ASP A 135 28.34 -3.06 -38.26
N THR A 136 29.15 -2.04 -38.55
CA THR A 136 29.91 -1.29 -37.55
C THR A 136 28.99 -0.71 -36.48
N TYR A 137 29.39 -0.85 -35.21
CA TYR A 137 28.62 -0.35 -34.07
C TYR A 137 28.22 1.13 -34.26
N GLN A 138 26.91 1.39 -34.36
CA GLN A 138 26.37 2.74 -34.46
C GLN A 138 26.41 3.43 -33.09
N VAL A 139 27.13 4.55 -33.04
CA VAL A 139 27.16 5.43 -31.86
C VAL A 139 25.84 6.18 -31.78
N THR A 140 25.13 6.03 -30.66
CA THR A 140 23.81 6.61 -30.43
C THR A 140 23.87 7.59 -29.25
N LEU A 141 23.28 8.77 -29.39
CA LEU A 141 23.17 9.77 -28.33
C LEU A 141 21.71 9.91 -27.90
N LEU A 142 21.43 9.59 -26.64
CA LEU A 142 20.09 9.64 -26.06
C LEU A 142 20.01 10.81 -25.07
N THR A 143 18.91 11.54 -25.03
CA THR A 143 18.53 12.35 -23.86
C THR A 143 17.64 11.52 -22.94
N CYS A 144 17.79 11.69 -21.63
CA CYS A 144 16.98 11.09 -20.59
C CYS A 144 16.41 12.21 -19.71
N LYS A 145 15.08 12.22 -19.52
CA LYS A 145 14.35 13.18 -18.67
C LYS A 145 13.37 12.47 -17.75
N GLY A 146 12.94 13.16 -16.69
CA GLY A 146 11.91 12.70 -15.75
C GLY A 146 12.47 12.06 -14.48
N ASP A 147 11.83 12.36 -13.34
CA ASP A 147 12.31 11.99 -12.00
C ASP A 147 12.06 10.51 -11.65
N HIS A 148 10.83 10.02 -11.84
CA HIS A 148 10.44 8.63 -11.51
C HIS A 148 10.30 7.73 -12.75
N VAL A 149 10.03 8.32 -13.90
CA VAL A 149 9.75 7.64 -15.16
C VAL A 149 10.69 8.15 -16.24
N ALA A 150 11.46 7.25 -16.84
CA ALA A 150 12.51 7.58 -17.80
C ALA A 150 11.92 7.89 -19.19
N HIS A 151 11.96 9.14 -19.59
CA HIS A 151 11.66 9.56 -20.96
C HIS A 151 12.96 9.57 -21.75
N VAL A 152 13.19 8.51 -22.54
CA VAL A 152 14.41 8.33 -23.34
C VAL A 152 14.11 8.66 -24.80
N LYS A 153 14.92 9.55 -25.40
CA LYS A 153 14.78 9.96 -26.79
C LYS A 153 16.14 10.04 -27.48
N GLU A 154 16.25 9.44 -28.66
CA GLU A 154 17.43 9.63 -29.49
C GLU A 154 17.49 11.05 -30.06
N VAL A 155 18.69 11.64 -30.02
CA VAL A 155 19.01 12.97 -30.54
C VAL A 155 20.23 12.88 -31.45
N PRO A 156 20.38 13.78 -32.45
CA PRO A 156 21.53 13.74 -33.34
C PRO A 156 22.85 13.77 -32.56
N PHE A 157 23.77 12.85 -32.88
CA PHE A 157 25.10 12.80 -32.27
C PHE A 157 25.94 14.02 -32.69
N SER A 158 25.76 15.11 -31.96
CA SER A 158 26.35 16.42 -32.22
C SER A 158 26.47 17.22 -30.93
N ARG A 159 27.51 18.06 -30.82
CA ARG A 159 27.68 18.99 -29.69
C ARG A 159 26.50 19.96 -29.56
N SER A 160 25.82 20.28 -30.67
CA SER A 160 24.64 21.16 -30.68
C SER A 160 23.41 20.56 -30.01
N SER A 161 23.40 19.25 -29.73
CA SER A 161 22.30 18.56 -29.07
C SER A 161 22.44 18.57 -27.54
N LEU A 162 23.65 18.79 -27.02
CA LEU A 162 23.92 18.90 -25.58
C LEU A 162 23.43 20.25 -25.05
N ASN A 163 22.95 20.27 -23.81
CA ASN A 163 22.60 21.48 -23.07
C ASN A 163 22.94 21.32 -21.57
N HIS A 164 22.75 22.39 -20.79
CA HIS A 164 23.11 22.42 -19.36
C HIS A 164 22.02 21.87 -18.43
N ASN A 165 20.82 21.57 -18.94
CA ASN A 165 19.64 21.23 -18.14
C ASN A 165 19.34 19.73 -18.14
N ASP A 166 19.67 19.03 -19.22
CA ASP A 166 19.29 17.63 -19.44
C ASP A 166 20.42 16.65 -19.10
N VAL A 167 20.04 15.37 -18.97
CA VAL A 167 20.98 14.25 -18.88
C VAL A 167 21.07 13.57 -20.25
N PHE A 168 22.28 13.19 -20.65
CA PHE A 168 22.56 12.55 -21.93
C PHE A 168 23.34 11.25 -21.76
N ILE A 169 22.98 10.23 -22.53
CA ILE A 169 23.63 8.92 -22.56
C ILE A 169 24.25 8.76 -23.95
N LEU A 170 25.58 8.81 -24.02
CA LEU A 170 26.34 8.53 -25.24
C LEU A 170 26.80 7.07 -25.20
N ASP A 171 26.25 6.26 -26.09
CA ASP A 171 26.46 4.83 -26.15
C ASP A 171 27.41 4.47 -27.30
N THR A 172 28.54 3.84 -26.96
CA THR A 172 29.63 3.48 -27.90
C THR A 172 29.99 2.01 -27.74
N ALA A 173 30.73 1.46 -28.72
CA ALA A 173 31.06 0.03 -28.81
C ALA A 173 31.75 -0.58 -27.57
N SER A 174 32.43 0.23 -26.74
CA SER A 174 33.19 -0.21 -25.57
C SER A 174 32.86 0.51 -24.27
N LYS A 175 32.19 1.67 -24.34
CA LYS A 175 31.96 2.54 -23.19
C LYS A 175 30.68 3.36 -23.32
N ILE A 176 29.88 3.41 -22.25
CA ILE A 176 28.72 4.29 -22.14
C ILE A 176 29.12 5.50 -21.28
N PHE A 177 28.91 6.70 -21.79
CA PHE A 177 29.14 7.95 -21.06
C PHE A 177 27.79 8.56 -20.67
N LEU A 178 27.61 8.78 -19.37
CA LEU A 178 26.49 9.55 -18.82
C LEU A 178 26.95 10.99 -18.61
N PHE A 179 26.50 11.92 -19.45
CA PHE A 179 26.74 13.35 -19.29
C PHE A 179 25.59 13.99 -18.50
N CYS A 180 25.90 14.54 -17.34
CA CYS A 180 24.95 15.22 -16.47
C CYS A 180 25.09 16.74 -16.62
N GLY A 181 24.13 17.40 -17.26
CA GLY A 181 24.07 18.87 -17.34
C GLY A 181 24.00 19.51 -15.95
N CYS A 182 24.64 20.65 -15.74
CA CYS A 182 24.83 21.19 -14.39
C CYS A 182 23.52 21.55 -13.65
N ASN A 183 22.44 21.83 -14.39
CA ASN A 183 21.11 22.14 -13.84
C ASN A 183 20.15 20.93 -13.76
N SER A 184 20.54 19.74 -14.25
CA SER A 184 19.68 18.52 -14.18
C SER A 184 19.42 18.05 -12.75
N SER A 185 18.24 17.46 -12.49
CA SER A 185 17.85 16.98 -11.16
C SER A 185 18.66 15.75 -10.71
N ILE A 186 18.75 15.49 -9.40
CA ILE A 186 19.43 14.29 -8.89
C ILE A 186 18.64 13.04 -9.28
N GLN A 187 17.31 13.14 -9.25
CA GLN A 187 16.38 12.09 -9.64
C GLN A 187 16.52 11.74 -11.13
N GLU A 188 16.58 12.73 -12.02
CA GLU A 188 16.82 12.53 -13.46
C GLU A 188 18.15 11.83 -13.73
N ARG A 189 19.24 12.27 -13.07
CA ARG A 189 20.56 11.63 -13.17
C ARG A 189 20.51 10.19 -12.65
N ALA A 190 19.80 9.94 -11.55
CA ALA A 190 19.61 8.62 -10.97
C ALA A 190 18.81 7.72 -11.92
N LYS A 191 17.76 8.25 -12.55
CA LYS A 191 16.92 7.51 -13.49
C LYS A 191 17.68 7.15 -14.77
N ALA A 192 18.51 8.07 -15.27
CA ALA A 192 19.40 7.81 -16.40
C ALA A 192 20.44 6.70 -16.11
N LEU A 193 20.84 6.47 -14.86
CA LEU A 193 21.69 5.31 -14.53
C LEU A 193 20.97 3.96 -14.69
N GLU A 194 19.65 3.90 -14.48
CA GLU A 194 18.87 2.69 -14.76
C GLU A 194 18.85 2.38 -16.26
N VAL A 195 18.70 3.43 -17.10
CA VAL A 195 18.77 3.32 -18.56
C VAL A 195 20.17 2.88 -19.01
N VAL A 196 21.23 3.45 -18.43
CA VAL A 196 22.62 3.01 -18.68
C VAL A 196 22.84 1.55 -18.29
N GLN A 197 22.29 1.11 -17.15
CA GLN A 197 22.36 -0.30 -16.74
C GLN A 197 21.64 -1.20 -17.74
N TYR A 198 20.43 -0.84 -18.15
CA TYR A 198 19.64 -1.58 -19.15
C TYR A 198 20.38 -1.70 -20.49
N ILE A 199 20.96 -0.62 -21.01
CA ILE A 199 21.75 -0.63 -22.25
C ILE A 199 23.00 -1.52 -22.08
N LYS A 200 23.70 -1.40 -20.95
CA LYS A 200 24.87 -2.25 -20.64
C LYS A 200 24.52 -3.73 -20.61
N GLU A 201 23.40 -4.11 -20.00
CA GLU A 201 22.99 -5.50 -19.87
C GLU A 201 22.46 -6.07 -21.20
N ASN A 202 21.54 -5.36 -21.86
CA ASN A 202 20.82 -5.88 -23.03
C ASN A 202 21.57 -5.67 -24.36
N LYS A 203 22.17 -4.49 -24.60
CA LYS A 203 22.91 -4.19 -25.85
C LYS A 203 24.36 -4.67 -25.80
N HIS A 204 24.99 -4.63 -24.62
CA HIS A 204 26.43 -4.95 -24.44
C HIS A 204 26.73 -6.24 -23.67
N SER A 205 25.72 -7.05 -23.34
CA SER A 205 25.90 -8.31 -22.59
C SER A 205 26.69 -8.14 -21.27
N GLY A 206 26.54 -7.01 -20.59
CA GLY A 206 27.19 -6.68 -19.32
C GLY A 206 28.65 -6.22 -19.39
N LYS A 207 29.30 -6.25 -20.57
CA LYS A 207 30.77 -6.10 -20.71
C LYS A 207 31.27 -4.67 -20.93
N CYS A 208 30.37 -3.71 -21.14
CA CYS A 208 30.70 -2.32 -21.45
C CYS A 208 31.07 -1.51 -20.18
N GLU A 209 32.05 -0.62 -20.32
CA GLU A 209 32.44 0.32 -19.25
C GLU A 209 31.43 1.47 -19.11
N VAL A 210 31.34 2.07 -17.92
CA VAL A 210 30.43 3.20 -17.65
C VAL A 210 31.20 4.35 -17.01
N ALA A 211 31.20 5.49 -17.69
CA ALA A 211 31.78 6.75 -17.24
C ALA A 211 30.69 7.79 -16.93
N THR A 212 30.91 8.62 -15.93
CA THR A 212 29.99 9.71 -15.52
C THR A 212 30.69 11.05 -15.67
N ILE A 213 30.20 11.88 -16.59
CA ILE A 213 30.76 13.17 -16.96
C ILE A 213 29.86 14.27 -16.35
N GLU A 214 30.42 15.06 -15.44
CA GLU A 214 29.70 16.20 -14.86
C GLU A 214 30.04 17.50 -15.61
N ASP A 215 29.00 18.19 -16.07
CA ASP A 215 29.14 19.50 -16.71
C ASP A 215 29.81 20.54 -15.80
N GLY A 216 30.66 21.39 -16.39
CA GLY A 216 31.48 22.38 -15.67
C GLY A 216 32.65 21.82 -14.83
N LYS A 217 32.71 20.52 -14.52
CA LYS A 217 33.83 19.92 -13.77
C LYS A 217 35.01 19.55 -14.68
N LEU A 218 35.83 20.56 -15.00
CA LEU A 218 37.14 20.38 -15.64
C LEU A 218 38.18 19.83 -14.65
N VAL A 219 38.14 18.53 -14.40
CA VAL A 219 39.18 17.78 -13.70
C VAL A 219 40.00 16.99 -14.73
N GLY A 220 41.28 16.70 -14.43
CA GLY A 220 42.19 15.92 -15.30
C GLY A 220 41.85 14.43 -15.37
N ASP A 221 40.57 14.11 -15.52
CA ASP A 221 40.03 12.76 -15.68
C ASP A 221 40.17 12.31 -17.14
N SER A 222 40.60 11.06 -17.34
CA SER A 222 40.76 10.47 -18.67
C SER A 222 39.41 10.33 -19.38
N ASP A 223 38.34 10.04 -18.64
CA ASP A 223 37.01 9.78 -19.19
C ASP A 223 36.40 11.06 -19.79
N VAL A 224 36.66 12.21 -19.16
CA VAL A 224 36.23 13.54 -19.65
C VAL A 224 36.98 13.90 -20.94
N GLY A 225 38.29 13.61 -20.99
CA GLY A 225 39.08 13.82 -22.20
C GLY A 225 38.64 12.93 -23.37
N GLU A 226 38.32 11.67 -23.10
CA GLU A 226 37.80 10.71 -24.07
C GLU A 226 36.44 11.17 -24.63
N PHE A 227 35.49 11.50 -23.74
CA PHE A 227 34.16 12.01 -24.11
C PHE A 227 34.24 13.22 -25.04
N TRP A 228 35.00 14.25 -24.67
CA TRP A 228 35.12 15.45 -25.52
C TRP A 228 35.86 15.19 -26.83
N SER A 229 36.77 14.21 -26.88
CA SER A 229 37.45 13.82 -28.12
C SER A 229 36.48 13.25 -29.16
N LEU A 230 35.43 12.53 -28.74
CA LEU A 230 34.37 12.02 -29.63
C LEU A 230 33.59 13.15 -30.33
N PHE A 231 33.49 14.33 -29.71
CA PHE A 231 32.88 15.53 -30.32
C PHE A 231 33.90 16.42 -31.08
N GLY A 232 35.14 15.98 -31.27
CA GLY A 232 36.21 16.75 -31.91
C GLY A 232 36.89 17.77 -30.98
N GLY A 233 36.87 17.52 -29.67
CA GLY A 233 37.53 18.32 -28.63
C GLY A 233 36.57 19.16 -27.78
N TYR A 234 37.08 19.69 -26.68
CA TYR A 234 36.33 20.58 -25.80
C TYR A 234 36.02 21.91 -26.48
N ALA A 235 34.74 22.28 -26.52
CA ALA A 235 34.28 23.61 -26.90
C ALA A 235 33.01 23.93 -26.08
N PRO A 236 32.69 25.22 -25.84
CA PRO A 236 31.51 25.60 -25.09
C PRO A 236 30.23 25.00 -25.69
N ILE A 237 29.38 24.45 -24.81
CA ILE A 237 28.01 24.08 -25.15
C ILE A 237 27.24 25.37 -25.52
N PRO A 238 26.32 25.34 -26.51
CA PRO A 238 25.47 26.50 -26.80
C PRO A 238 24.74 26.94 -25.53
N ARG A 239 24.77 28.23 -25.22
CA ARG A 239 23.87 28.78 -24.19
C ARG A 239 22.45 28.54 -24.65
N ASP A 240 21.60 28.09 -23.73
CA ASP A 240 20.18 27.89 -24.00
C ASP A 240 19.61 29.15 -24.66
N SER A 241 19.13 28.99 -25.89
CA SER A 241 18.14 29.93 -26.41
C SER A 241 16.98 29.90 -25.43
N ALA A 242 16.51 31.08 -25.00
CA ALA A 242 15.30 31.22 -24.19
C ALA A 242 14.05 30.91 -25.03
N LEU A 243 13.98 29.68 -25.55
CA LEU A 243 12.75 28.96 -25.74
C LEU A 243 12.17 28.82 -24.34
N GLY A 244 11.30 29.76 -23.96
CA GLY A 244 10.38 29.47 -22.88
C GLY A 244 9.72 28.13 -23.22
N GLY A 245 9.83 27.15 -22.32
CA GLY A 245 8.97 25.97 -22.40
C GLY A 245 7.54 26.46 -22.59
N PRO A 246 6.73 25.78 -23.43
CA PRO A 246 5.45 26.29 -23.89
C PRO A 246 4.71 26.86 -22.69
N GLN A 247 4.51 28.19 -22.67
CA GLN A 247 3.72 28.81 -21.62
C GLN A 247 2.40 28.07 -21.68
N GLN A 248 2.06 27.34 -20.61
CA GLN A 248 0.72 26.81 -20.46
C GLN A 248 -0.18 28.05 -20.42
N VAL A 249 -0.72 28.37 -21.58
CA VAL A 249 -1.78 29.35 -21.72
C VAL A 249 -2.93 28.71 -20.97
N ASP A 250 -3.18 29.21 -19.77
CA ASP A 250 -4.28 28.77 -18.92
C ASP A 250 -5.56 28.95 -19.72
N ARG A 251 -6.11 27.82 -20.20
CA ARG A 251 -7.21 27.76 -21.16
C ARG A 251 -8.46 27.27 -20.43
N PRO A 252 -9.61 27.91 -20.64
CA PRO A 252 -10.85 27.49 -19.99
C PRO A 252 -11.21 26.07 -20.39
N VAL A 253 -11.54 25.25 -19.39
CA VAL A 253 -11.89 23.84 -19.57
C VAL A 253 -13.21 23.77 -20.30
N THR A 254 -13.24 23.16 -21.49
CA THR A 254 -14.39 23.26 -22.40
C THR A 254 -14.98 21.90 -22.74
N LEU A 255 -16.28 21.73 -22.49
CA LEU A 255 -17.03 20.50 -22.78
C LEU A 255 -17.78 20.62 -24.11
N PHE A 256 -17.60 19.62 -24.99
CA PHE A 256 -18.25 19.47 -26.28
C PHE A 256 -19.07 18.18 -26.33
N TRP A 257 -20.24 18.22 -26.97
CA TRP A 257 -20.97 17.02 -27.41
C TRP A 257 -20.49 16.64 -28.82
N ILE A 258 -20.26 15.35 -29.04
CA ILE A 258 -19.91 14.79 -30.35
C ILE A 258 -21.17 14.23 -31.01
N SER A 259 -21.57 14.79 -32.16
CA SER A 259 -22.71 14.26 -32.91
C SER A 259 -22.40 12.91 -33.56
N LEU A 260 -23.45 12.17 -33.97
CA LEU A 260 -23.35 10.92 -34.73
C LEU A 260 -22.59 11.04 -36.07
N GLN A 261 -22.27 12.25 -36.50
CA GLN A 261 -21.50 12.57 -37.71
C GLN A 261 -20.10 13.12 -37.37
N GLY A 262 -19.65 13.00 -36.12
CA GLY A 262 -18.36 13.51 -35.67
C GLY A 262 -18.27 15.02 -35.52
N LYS A 263 -19.41 15.74 -35.46
CA LYS A 263 -19.41 17.20 -35.31
C LYS A 263 -19.40 17.60 -33.83
N LEU A 264 -18.38 18.35 -33.44
CA LEU A 264 -18.25 18.94 -32.11
C LEU A 264 -19.20 20.15 -31.94
N SER A 265 -19.93 20.16 -30.82
CA SER A 265 -20.83 21.25 -30.40
C SER A 265 -20.55 21.59 -28.94
N GLN A 266 -20.08 22.81 -28.66
CA GLN A 266 -19.78 23.25 -27.28
C GLN A 266 -21.05 23.29 -26.42
N ILE A 267 -20.96 22.81 -25.18
CA ILE A 267 -22.08 22.74 -24.21
C ILE A 267 -21.84 23.67 -23.02
N GLY A 268 -20.61 23.72 -22.51
CA GLY A 268 -20.24 24.51 -21.33
C GLY A 268 -18.73 24.73 -21.21
N SER A 269 -18.35 25.61 -20.28
CA SER A 269 -16.98 25.88 -19.91
C SER A 269 -16.88 26.20 -18.42
N ASP A 270 -15.77 25.79 -17.79
CA ASP A 270 -15.30 26.13 -16.44
C ASP A 270 -16.20 25.76 -15.24
N SER A 271 -17.49 25.47 -15.46
CA SER A 271 -18.44 25.07 -14.42
C SER A 271 -19.28 23.92 -14.97
N LEU A 272 -18.83 22.70 -14.73
CA LEU A 272 -19.40 21.48 -15.29
C LEU A 272 -20.10 20.66 -14.22
N GLU A 273 -21.29 20.15 -14.54
CA GLU A 273 -22.07 19.26 -13.68
C GLU A 273 -22.15 17.88 -14.31
N LYS A 274 -22.06 16.83 -13.48
CA LYS A 274 -22.08 15.43 -13.95
C LYS A 274 -23.37 15.08 -14.73
N ASP A 275 -24.48 15.76 -14.43
CA ASP A 275 -25.76 15.58 -15.12
C ASP A 275 -25.77 16.11 -16.58
N MET A 276 -24.72 16.80 -17.01
CA MET A 276 -24.51 17.16 -18.43
C MET A 276 -24.17 15.94 -19.31
N LEU A 277 -23.75 14.82 -18.72
CA LEU A 277 -23.27 13.61 -19.41
C LEU A 277 -24.40 12.56 -19.55
N GLU A 278 -24.97 12.46 -20.75
CA GLU A 278 -26.03 11.48 -21.06
C GLU A 278 -25.47 10.11 -21.46
N LYS A 279 -25.99 9.04 -20.84
CA LYS A 279 -25.56 7.63 -21.00
C LYS A 279 -25.58 7.08 -22.44
N ASN A 280 -26.22 7.77 -23.38
CA ASN A 280 -26.38 7.39 -24.79
C ASN A 280 -25.64 8.34 -25.76
N LYS A 281 -24.69 9.16 -25.26
CA LYS A 281 -23.92 10.12 -26.06
C LYS A 281 -22.42 10.03 -25.73
N CYS A 282 -21.62 10.61 -26.62
CA CYS A 282 -20.19 10.83 -26.42
C CYS A 282 -19.90 12.32 -26.28
N TYR A 283 -18.95 12.64 -25.40
CA TYR A 283 -18.56 14.01 -25.06
C TYR A 283 -17.03 14.12 -25.12
N MET A 284 -16.52 15.30 -25.49
CA MET A 284 -15.10 15.62 -25.48
C MET A 284 -14.86 16.80 -24.52
N LEU A 285 -13.95 16.62 -23.57
CA LEU A 285 -13.53 17.63 -22.61
C LEU A 285 -12.10 18.09 -22.99
N ASP A 286 -11.94 19.35 -23.35
CA ASP A 286 -10.65 19.96 -23.69
C ASP A 286 -10.09 20.72 -22.47
N CYS A 287 -8.99 20.21 -21.91
CA CYS A 287 -8.30 20.76 -20.74
C CYS A 287 -6.90 21.32 -21.09
N GLY A 288 -6.66 21.68 -22.34
CA GLY A 288 -5.37 22.26 -22.75
C GLY A 288 -4.31 21.20 -23.08
N ALA A 289 -3.62 20.66 -22.07
CA ALA A 289 -2.59 19.63 -22.24
C ALA A 289 -3.16 18.20 -22.29
N GLU A 290 -4.37 18.00 -21.77
CA GLU A 290 -5.10 16.74 -21.82
C GLU A 290 -6.47 16.94 -22.46
N VAL A 291 -6.93 15.92 -23.18
CA VAL A 291 -8.28 15.84 -23.74
C VAL A 291 -8.88 14.50 -23.36
N PHE A 292 -10.09 14.53 -22.81
CA PHE A 292 -10.84 13.34 -22.44
C PHE A 292 -12.03 13.16 -23.37
N VAL A 293 -12.29 11.92 -23.80
CA VAL A 293 -13.51 11.56 -24.54
C VAL A 293 -14.31 10.60 -23.67
N TRP A 294 -15.41 11.10 -23.10
CA TRP A 294 -16.32 10.29 -22.28
C TRP A 294 -17.39 9.65 -23.17
N MET A 295 -17.58 8.35 -23.00
CA MET A 295 -18.47 7.51 -23.81
C MET A 295 -19.53 6.86 -22.91
N GLY A 296 -20.79 7.25 -23.08
CA GLY A 296 -21.90 6.71 -22.30
C GLY A 296 -22.04 5.18 -22.46
N ARG A 297 -22.54 4.51 -21.42
CA ARG A 297 -22.65 3.03 -21.36
C ARG A 297 -23.51 2.44 -22.47
N ASN A 298 -24.45 3.21 -23.01
CA ASN A 298 -25.42 2.78 -24.03
C ASN A 298 -25.03 3.22 -25.46
N THR A 299 -23.82 3.72 -25.68
CA THR A 299 -23.32 4.13 -27.02
C THR A 299 -22.91 2.93 -27.88
N LEU A 300 -23.12 3.01 -29.19
CA LEU A 300 -22.73 1.97 -30.14
C LEU A 300 -21.24 2.05 -30.50
N ILE A 301 -20.61 0.92 -30.84
CA ILE A 301 -19.20 0.85 -31.28
C ILE A 301 -18.93 1.80 -32.47
N THR A 302 -19.88 1.93 -33.41
CA THR A 302 -19.78 2.87 -34.53
C THR A 302 -19.77 4.34 -34.11
N GLU A 303 -20.47 4.68 -33.03
CA GLU A 303 -20.52 6.03 -32.47
C GLU A 303 -19.25 6.34 -31.69
N ARG A 304 -18.75 5.37 -30.90
CA ARG A 304 -17.44 5.43 -30.23
C ARG A 304 -16.30 5.63 -31.23
N LYS A 305 -16.24 4.83 -32.30
CA LYS A 305 -15.27 5.00 -33.40
C LYS A 305 -15.33 6.38 -34.04
N THR A 306 -16.54 6.86 -34.37
CA THR A 306 -16.76 8.20 -34.92
C THR A 306 -16.29 9.30 -33.96
N SER A 307 -16.47 9.08 -32.65
CA SER A 307 -16.05 10.00 -31.59
C SER A 307 -14.54 10.07 -31.45
N ILE A 308 -13.85 8.91 -31.49
CA ILE A 308 -12.39 8.82 -31.49
C ILE A 308 -11.81 9.58 -32.69
N SER A 309 -12.31 9.28 -33.90
CA SER A 309 -11.85 9.96 -35.12
C SER A 309 -12.08 11.47 -35.07
N ALA A 310 -13.21 11.94 -34.52
CA ALA A 310 -13.52 13.36 -34.39
C ALA A 310 -12.58 14.11 -33.41
N ALA A 311 -12.22 13.47 -32.29
CA ALA A 311 -11.28 14.03 -31.32
C ALA A 311 -9.85 14.10 -31.88
N GLU A 312 -9.38 13.05 -32.55
CA GLU A 312 -8.07 13.10 -33.22
C GLU A 312 -8.03 14.14 -34.36
N ASP A 313 -9.11 14.26 -35.14
CA ASP A 313 -9.24 15.29 -36.18
C ASP A 313 -9.18 16.71 -35.62
N PHE A 314 -9.76 16.93 -34.43
CA PHE A 314 -9.73 18.20 -33.74
C PHE A 314 -8.30 18.56 -33.31
N LEU A 315 -7.55 17.62 -32.74
CA LEU A 315 -6.15 17.81 -32.37
C LEU A 315 -5.27 18.10 -33.59
N ARG A 316 -5.46 17.35 -34.69
CA ARG A 316 -4.78 17.60 -35.98
C ARG A 316 -5.07 19.01 -36.51
N LYS A 317 -6.33 19.44 -36.54
CA LYS A 317 -6.76 20.76 -37.06
C LYS A 317 -6.29 21.95 -36.23
N GLN A 318 -6.02 21.77 -34.95
CA GLN A 318 -5.50 22.83 -34.07
C GLN A 318 -3.97 22.87 -33.98
N GLU A 319 -3.24 22.03 -34.73
CA GLU A 319 -1.78 21.83 -34.61
C GLU A 319 -1.32 21.43 -33.19
N ARG A 320 -2.25 20.87 -32.39
CA ARG A 320 -2.04 20.44 -31.00
C ARG A 320 -1.60 18.99 -30.86
N SER A 321 -1.31 18.34 -31.99
CA SER A 321 -0.82 16.95 -32.04
C SER A 321 0.54 16.72 -31.36
N ASN A 322 1.25 17.80 -31.00
CA ASN A 322 2.52 17.73 -30.27
C ASN A 322 2.29 18.17 -28.81
N GLY A 323 2.20 17.21 -27.91
CA GLY A 323 2.14 17.41 -26.45
C GLY A 323 0.72 17.43 -25.84
N THR A 324 -0.31 16.98 -26.58
CA THR A 324 -1.66 16.80 -26.01
C THR A 324 -1.99 15.33 -25.84
N HIS A 325 -2.21 14.88 -24.60
CA HIS A 325 -2.62 13.51 -24.31
C HIS A 325 -4.13 13.31 -24.58
N LEU A 326 -4.51 12.13 -25.05
CA LEU A 326 -5.90 11.81 -25.40
C LEU A 326 -6.32 10.49 -24.73
N THR A 327 -7.30 10.58 -23.83
CA THR A 327 -7.83 9.47 -23.02
C THR A 327 -9.31 9.26 -23.31
N PHE A 328 -9.74 8.01 -23.49
CA PHE A 328 -11.13 7.65 -23.74
C PHE A 328 -11.69 6.87 -22.54
N LEU A 329 -12.78 7.37 -21.97
CA LEU A 329 -13.40 6.86 -20.74
C LEU A 329 -14.77 6.27 -21.07
N THR A 330 -15.10 5.11 -20.50
CA THR A 330 -16.47 4.58 -20.50
C THR A 330 -17.17 4.95 -19.18
N GLU A 331 -18.48 5.24 -19.23
CA GLU A 331 -19.30 5.54 -18.06
C GLU A 331 -19.16 4.52 -16.91
N GLY A 332 -18.72 5.01 -15.75
CA GLY A 332 -18.42 4.24 -14.54
C GLY A 332 -16.94 3.85 -14.39
N LEU A 333 -16.08 4.24 -15.33
CA LEU A 333 -14.61 4.07 -15.28
C LEU A 333 -13.89 5.43 -15.42
N GLU A 334 -14.51 6.50 -14.94
CA GLU A 334 -13.93 7.84 -14.96
C GLU A 334 -12.72 7.93 -14.02
N THR A 335 -11.61 8.47 -14.52
CA THR A 335 -10.41 8.75 -13.72
C THR A 335 -10.66 9.92 -12.75
N SER A 336 -9.94 9.96 -11.64
CA SER A 336 -9.96 11.04 -10.64
C SER A 336 -9.74 12.41 -11.30
N ILE A 337 -8.70 12.53 -12.13
CA ILE A 337 -8.41 13.72 -12.96
C ILE A 337 -9.62 14.16 -13.80
N PHE A 338 -10.36 13.24 -14.44
CA PHE A 338 -11.55 13.61 -15.19
C PHE A 338 -12.67 14.15 -14.29
N LYS A 339 -12.91 13.52 -13.13
CA LYS A 339 -13.92 13.94 -12.14
C LYS A 339 -13.60 15.32 -11.58
N SER A 340 -12.32 15.64 -11.37
CA SER A 340 -11.83 16.92 -10.83
C SER A 340 -12.28 18.16 -11.61
N TYR A 341 -12.63 18.00 -12.89
CA TYR A 341 -13.13 19.08 -13.75
C TYR A 341 -14.63 19.37 -13.58
N PHE A 342 -15.33 18.62 -12.72
CA PHE A 342 -16.75 18.79 -12.43
C PHE A 342 -16.95 19.32 -11.00
N ASN A 343 -17.92 20.22 -10.82
CA ASN A 343 -18.21 20.85 -9.53
C ASN A 343 -18.70 19.87 -8.45
N SER A 344 -19.32 18.76 -8.88
CA SER A 344 -19.78 17.68 -8.02
C SER A 344 -19.88 16.37 -8.81
N TRP A 345 -19.35 15.30 -8.23
CA TRP A 345 -19.43 13.96 -8.78
C TRP A 345 -20.09 13.01 -7.77
N PRO A 346 -21.37 12.64 -7.94
CA PRO A 346 -22.07 11.84 -6.95
C PRO A 346 -21.48 10.43 -6.86
N GLN A 347 -21.09 9.99 -5.65
CA GLN A 347 -20.71 8.60 -5.39
C GLN A 347 -21.86 7.68 -5.78
N THR A 348 -21.72 7.02 -6.93
CA THR A 348 -22.67 6.01 -7.36
C THR A 348 -22.36 4.75 -6.55
N ALA A 349 -23.03 4.62 -5.41
CA ALA A 349 -23.03 3.40 -4.62
C ALA A 349 -23.72 2.28 -5.42
N GLU A 350 -23.03 1.71 -6.41
CA GLU A 350 -23.35 0.39 -6.91
C GLU A 350 -23.09 -0.60 -5.77
N THR A 351 -24.11 -0.82 -4.94
CA THR A 351 -24.15 -1.91 -3.97
C THR A 351 -23.96 -3.21 -4.75
N LYS A 352 -22.72 -3.71 -4.79
CA LYS A 352 -22.38 -4.95 -5.48
C LYS A 352 -23.06 -6.09 -4.74
N LEU A 353 -24.26 -6.47 -5.24
CA LEU A 353 -25.16 -7.55 -4.78
C LEU A 353 -24.48 -8.91 -4.50
N TYR A 354 -23.21 -9.05 -4.85
CA TYR A 354 -22.40 -10.26 -4.71
C TYR A 354 -22.23 -10.70 -3.26
N ASP A 355 -22.10 -9.77 -2.30
CA ASP A 355 -21.89 -10.12 -0.88
C ASP A 355 -23.19 -10.38 -0.12
N GLU A 356 -24.25 -9.60 -0.40
CA GLU A 356 -25.62 -9.96 0.02
C GLU A 356 -25.99 -11.38 -0.45
N GLY A 357 -25.62 -11.72 -1.68
CA GLY A 357 -25.81 -13.05 -2.23
C GLY A 357 -25.08 -14.12 -1.43
N ARG A 358 -23.82 -13.88 -1.03
CA ARG A 358 -23.00 -14.88 -0.30
C ARG A 358 -23.54 -15.18 1.10
N GLU A 359 -23.88 -14.17 1.90
CA GLU A 359 -24.43 -14.42 3.25
C GLU A 359 -25.83 -15.03 3.20
N LYS A 360 -26.72 -14.55 2.31
CA LYS A 360 -28.05 -15.14 2.12
C LYS A 360 -27.96 -16.60 1.65
N VAL A 361 -27.04 -16.93 0.75
CA VAL A 361 -26.80 -18.30 0.29
C VAL A 361 -26.22 -19.18 1.41
N ALA A 362 -25.25 -18.70 2.19
CA ALA A 362 -24.71 -19.45 3.33
C ALA A 362 -25.78 -19.73 4.41
N ALA A 363 -26.65 -18.76 4.69
CA ALA A 363 -27.79 -18.92 5.59
C ALA A 363 -28.80 -19.94 5.05
N ILE A 364 -29.13 -19.91 3.76
CA ILE A 364 -30.02 -20.90 3.11
C ILE A 364 -29.43 -22.32 3.22
N PHE A 365 -28.13 -22.51 2.98
CA PHE A 365 -27.49 -23.82 3.12
C PHE A 365 -27.44 -24.32 4.56
N LYS A 366 -27.17 -23.44 5.55
CA LYS A 366 -27.31 -23.80 6.99
C LYS A 366 -28.74 -24.21 7.35
N HIS A 367 -29.76 -23.46 6.90
CA HIS A 367 -31.17 -23.80 7.12
C HIS A 367 -31.61 -25.12 6.47
N GLN A 368 -30.93 -25.56 5.40
CA GLN A 368 -31.15 -26.86 4.76
C GLN A 368 -30.33 -28.00 5.38
N GLY A 369 -29.60 -27.75 6.47
CA GLY A 369 -28.85 -28.77 7.20
C GLY A 369 -27.48 -29.12 6.62
N TYR A 370 -26.94 -28.31 5.68
CA TYR A 370 -25.57 -28.47 5.21
C TYR A 370 -24.58 -27.82 6.18
N GLU A 371 -23.49 -28.54 6.47
CA GLU A 371 -22.40 -28.04 7.30
C GLU A 371 -21.55 -27.04 6.49
N VAL A 372 -22.03 -25.80 6.42
CA VAL A 372 -21.27 -24.68 5.86
C VAL A 372 -20.17 -24.33 6.85
N LYS A 373 -18.93 -24.75 6.57
CA LYS A 373 -17.75 -24.11 7.17
C LYS A 373 -17.82 -22.63 6.84
N GLU A 374 -17.93 -21.80 7.88
CA GLU A 374 -17.64 -20.38 7.76
C GLU A 374 -16.26 -20.25 7.13
N LEU A 375 -16.17 -19.50 6.03
CA LEU A 375 -14.89 -19.13 5.46
C LEU A 375 -14.11 -18.45 6.60
N PRO A 376 -12.83 -18.78 6.80
CA PRO A 376 -12.05 -18.15 7.86
C PRO A 376 -12.14 -16.63 7.65
N GLU A 377 -12.66 -15.93 8.67
CA GLU A 377 -12.51 -14.48 8.75
C GLU A 377 -11.03 -14.18 8.50
N GLU A 378 -10.72 -13.26 7.60
CA GLU A 378 -9.33 -12.97 7.25
C GLU A 378 -8.56 -12.63 8.52
N ASP A 379 -7.63 -13.52 8.91
CA ASP A 379 -6.82 -13.37 10.11
C ASP A 379 -6.11 -12.01 10.03
N VAL A 380 -6.59 -11.03 10.81
CA VAL A 380 -6.04 -9.68 10.85
C VAL A 380 -4.63 -9.75 11.41
N GLN A 381 -3.66 -9.84 10.51
CA GLN A 381 -2.27 -9.96 10.90
C GLN A 381 -1.74 -8.58 11.30
N SER A 382 -1.41 -8.42 12.58
CA SER A 382 -0.74 -7.22 13.10
C SER A 382 0.64 -7.05 12.45
N TYR A 383 0.92 -5.86 11.93
CA TYR A 383 2.20 -5.58 11.26
C TYR A 383 3.35 -5.31 12.26
N ILE A 384 3.04 -4.86 13.47
CA ILE A 384 4.01 -4.59 14.55
C ILE A 384 3.73 -5.46 15.77
N ASN A 385 4.68 -5.48 16.71
CA ASN A 385 4.52 -6.17 17.99
C ASN A 385 3.62 -5.37 18.93
N CYS A 386 2.37 -5.82 19.10
CA CYS A 386 1.35 -5.20 19.96
C CYS A 386 1.56 -5.42 21.49
N ARG A 387 2.72 -5.93 21.93
CA ARG A 387 3.10 -6.14 23.34
C ARG A 387 4.21 -5.18 23.84
N GLY A 388 4.36 -4.04 23.18
CA GLY A 388 5.21 -2.93 23.61
C GLY A 388 4.66 -2.15 24.82
N THR A 389 5.28 -1.00 25.10
CA THR A 389 4.92 -0.09 26.21
C THR A 389 4.10 1.09 25.70
N LEU A 390 2.95 1.33 26.32
CA LEU A 390 2.09 2.50 26.08
C LEU A 390 2.41 3.62 27.09
N LYS A 391 2.32 4.88 26.65
CA LYS A 391 2.21 6.07 27.49
C LYS A 391 1.24 7.06 26.84
N VAL A 392 0.38 7.69 27.63
CA VAL A 392 -0.60 8.65 27.13
C VAL A 392 -0.53 9.94 27.94
N TRP A 393 -0.44 11.07 27.24
CA TRP A 393 -0.57 12.41 27.80
C TRP A 393 -1.88 13.01 27.32
N ARG A 394 -2.57 13.74 28.19
CA ARG A 394 -3.69 14.61 27.81
C ARG A 394 -3.22 16.05 27.66
N VAL A 395 -3.71 16.73 26.63
CA VAL A 395 -3.56 18.19 26.45
C VAL A 395 -4.55 18.91 27.35
N ASN A 396 -4.08 19.94 28.05
CA ASN A 396 -4.86 20.66 29.03
C ASN A 396 -4.53 22.16 28.96
N CYS A 397 -5.05 22.86 27.94
CA CYS A 397 -4.89 24.30 27.76
C CYS A 397 -3.41 24.73 27.75
N HIS A 398 -2.69 24.40 26.68
CA HIS A 398 -1.24 24.60 26.46
C HIS A 398 -0.27 23.74 27.29
N GLU A 399 -0.73 22.99 28.31
CA GLU A 399 0.12 22.07 29.10
C GLU A 399 -0.17 20.57 28.81
N LEU A 400 0.82 19.70 29.05
CA LEU A 400 0.69 18.24 28.94
C LEU A 400 0.64 17.56 30.30
N SER A 401 -0.35 16.68 30.49
CA SER A 401 -0.51 15.86 31.69
C SER A 401 -0.36 14.36 31.37
N LEU A 402 0.71 13.71 31.87
CA LEU A 402 0.89 12.25 31.75
C LEU A 402 -0.18 11.49 32.56
N LEU A 403 -0.86 10.54 31.93
CA LEU A 403 -1.90 9.74 32.58
C LEU A 403 -1.32 8.52 33.34
N PRO A 404 -1.86 8.18 34.52
CA PRO A 404 -1.52 6.95 35.23
C PRO A 404 -2.03 5.73 34.45
N ALA A 405 -1.37 4.58 34.60
CA ALA A 405 -1.62 3.38 33.78
C ALA A 405 -3.09 2.91 33.76
N SER A 406 -3.87 3.13 34.82
CA SER A 406 -5.29 2.78 34.89
C SER A 406 -6.22 3.66 34.03
N GLU A 407 -5.74 4.84 33.62
CA GLU A 407 -6.49 5.81 32.83
C GLU A 407 -5.97 5.92 31.39
N GLN A 408 -4.84 5.28 31.05
CA GLN A 408 -4.26 5.37 29.70
C GLN A 408 -5.16 4.74 28.61
N THR A 409 -6.03 3.80 28.96
CA THR A 409 -7.01 3.18 28.06
C THR A 409 -8.34 3.91 27.99
N LYS A 410 -8.47 5.07 28.63
CA LYS A 410 -9.71 5.86 28.74
C LYS A 410 -9.54 7.22 28.08
N LEU A 411 -10.17 7.41 26.92
CA LEU A 411 -10.14 8.68 26.17
C LEU A 411 -11.50 9.38 26.26
N TYR A 412 -11.50 10.71 26.23
CA TYR A 412 -12.69 11.54 26.30
C TYR A 412 -12.86 12.34 24.99
N SER A 413 -14.05 12.32 24.40
CA SER A 413 -14.32 12.94 23.08
C SER A 413 -14.11 14.45 23.02
N GLY A 414 -14.10 15.13 24.17
CA GLY A 414 -13.85 16.57 24.32
C GLY A 414 -12.39 16.93 24.55
N ASP A 415 -11.52 15.94 24.75
CA ASP A 415 -10.09 16.13 25.06
C ASP A 415 -9.21 15.73 23.85
N CYS A 416 -7.96 16.19 23.83
CA CYS A 416 -6.92 15.71 22.90
C CYS A 416 -5.83 14.97 23.65
N TYR A 417 -5.24 13.96 23.01
CA TYR A 417 -4.23 13.09 23.62
C TYR A 417 -3.03 12.86 22.71
N ILE A 418 -1.85 12.75 23.31
CA ILE A 418 -0.64 12.25 22.68
C ILE A 418 -0.40 10.85 23.22
N VAL A 419 -0.23 9.87 22.35
CA VAL A 419 0.05 8.47 22.67
C VAL A 419 1.44 8.12 22.16
N GLN A 420 2.37 7.79 23.06
CA GLN A 420 3.63 7.15 22.68
C GLN A 420 3.45 5.63 22.81
N TYR A 421 3.81 4.91 21.76
CA TYR A 421 3.94 3.47 21.78
C TYR A 421 5.37 3.06 21.44
N THR A 422 6.00 2.23 22.27
CA THR A 422 7.38 1.75 22.06
C THR A 422 7.41 0.23 22.02
N TYR A 423 7.92 -0.36 20.94
CA TYR A 423 7.99 -1.81 20.74
C TYR A 423 9.39 -2.24 20.28
N PRO A 424 9.80 -3.50 20.52
CA PRO A 424 11.09 -3.99 20.06
C PRO A 424 11.10 -4.16 18.53
N GLY A 425 11.95 -3.38 17.86
CA GLY A 425 12.26 -3.51 16.43
C GLY A 425 13.37 -4.53 16.18
N THR A 426 13.90 -4.55 14.95
CA THR A 426 14.93 -5.52 14.52
C THR A 426 16.33 -5.22 15.07
N GLU A 427 16.72 -3.95 15.11
CA GLU A 427 18.03 -3.49 15.60
C GLU A 427 17.94 -2.60 16.85
N ARG A 428 16.81 -1.92 17.05
CA ARG A 428 16.54 -1.00 18.15
C ARG A 428 15.06 -1.01 18.51
N ASP A 429 14.72 -0.51 19.69
CA ASP A 429 13.33 -0.20 20.03
C ASP A 429 12.80 0.89 19.08
N GLU A 430 11.67 0.64 18.45
CA GLU A 430 10.96 1.58 17.59
C GLU A 430 9.90 2.31 18.41
N SER A 431 9.50 3.50 17.97
CA SER A 431 8.43 4.25 18.63
C SER A 431 7.51 4.92 17.62
N LEU A 432 6.22 4.93 17.97
CA LEU A 432 5.14 5.59 17.24
C LEU A 432 4.52 6.63 18.16
N PHE A 433 4.16 7.79 17.61
CA PHE A 433 3.44 8.84 18.29
C PHE A 433 2.11 9.10 17.58
N TYR A 434 1.01 9.08 18.32
CA TYR A 434 -0.32 9.45 17.81
C TYR A 434 -0.84 10.69 18.52
N ALA A 435 -1.26 11.72 17.78
CA ALA A 435 -2.17 12.73 18.28
C ALA A 435 -3.60 12.26 17.98
N TRP A 436 -4.30 11.81 19.02
CA TRP A 436 -5.72 11.48 18.95
C TRP A 436 -6.55 12.73 19.28
N LEU A 437 -7.42 13.11 18.36
CA LEU A 437 -8.23 14.33 18.41
C LEU A 437 -9.70 13.95 18.63
N GLY A 438 -10.23 14.25 19.82
CA GLY A 438 -11.63 13.96 20.15
C GLY A 438 -12.62 14.77 19.30
N GLN A 439 -13.76 14.19 18.94
CA GLN A 439 -14.75 14.81 18.04
C GLN A 439 -15.26 16.17 18.54
N GLY A 440 -15.42 16.31 19.86
CA GLY A 440 -15.88 17.52 20.54
C GLY A 440 -14.77 18.35 21.18
N SER A 441 -13.49 18.09 20.84
CA SER A 441 -12.35 18.85 21.37
C SER A 441 -12.18 20.20 20.69
N VAL A 442 -11.66 21.17 21.45
CA VAL A 442 -11.48 22.57 21.00
C VAL A 442 -10.31 22.71 20.04
N LEU A 443 -10.39 23.67 19.11
CA LEU A 443 -9.39 23.84 18.04
C LEU A 443 -8.00 24.19 18.59
N GLU A 444 -7.92 24.92 19.70
CA GLU A 444 -6.65 25.22 20.37
C GLU A 444 -5.99 23.96 20.95
N ASP A 445 -6.72 23.14 21.72
CA ASP A 445 -6.21 21.87 22.27
C ASP A 445 -5.81 20.90 21.15
N ARG A 446 -6.49 20.92 19.99
CA ARG A 446 -6.10 20.14 18.79
C ARG A 446 -4.76 20.61 18.21
N ALA A 447 -4.56 21.93 18.06
CA ALA A 447 -3.31 22.49 17.58
C ALA A 447 -2.15 22.24 18.57
N ASP A 448 -2.40 22.43 19.87
CA ASP A 448 -1.46 22.14 20.95
C ASP A 448 -1.05 20.65 20.96
N ALA A 449 -1.98 19.72 20.73
CA ALA A 449 -1.67 18.28 20.68
C ALA A 449 -0.63 17.95 19.62
N VAL A 450 -0.78 18.53 18.43
CA VAL A 450 0.12 18.31 17.29
C VAL A 450 1.46 19.01 17.53
N PHE A 451 1.45 20.26 17.99
CA PHE A 451 2.67 21.03 18.30
C PHE A 451 3.51 20.36 19.40
N HIS A 452 2.89 19.94 20.51
CA HIS A 452 3.60 19.25 21.58
C HIS A 452 4.08 17.86 21.18
N MET A 453 3.35 17.16 20.29
CA MET A 453 3.80 15.88 19.74
C MET A 453 5.06 16.05 18.90
N ASP A 454 5.13 17.07 18.03
CA ASP A 454 6.32 17.42 17.23
C ASP A 454 7.52 17.71 18.16
N ALA A 455 7.32 18.54 19.18
CA ALA A 455 8.36 18.84 20.18
C ALA A 455 8.86 17.61 20.96
N ILE A 456 7.98 16.64 21.28
CA ILE A 456 8.40 15.38 21.91
C ILE A 456 9.17 14.51 20.90
N VAL A 457 8.68 14.40 19.67
CA VAL A 457 9.29 13.61 18.59
C VAL A 457 10.70 14.11 18.25
N ASP A 458 10.90 15.42 18.14
CA ASP A 458 12.21 16.05 17.91
C ASP A 458 13.20 15.83 19.07
N SER A 459 12.69 15.66 20.30
CA SER A 459 13.51 15.31 21.48
C SER A 459 13.81 13.80 21.59
N ALA A 460 13.06 12.97 20.87
CA ALA A 460 13.17 11.52 20.94
C ALA A 460 14.37 10.99 20.14
N ARG A 461 14.90 9.84 20.55
CA ARG A 461 15.98 9.17 19.82
C ARG A 461 15.41 8.26 18.74
N GLY A 462 15.92 8.41 17.51
CA GLY A 462 15.61 7.48 16.42
C GLY A 462 14.34 7.83 15.64
N ASP A 463 14.11 9.12 15.40
CA ASP A 463 13.19 9.65 14.38
C ASP A 463 11.86 8.88 14.27
N PRO A 464 11.07 8.83 15.35
CA PRO A 464 9.87 7.99 15.43
C PRO A 464 8.79 8.45 14.44
N VAL A 465 7.93 7.51 14.01
CA VAL A 465 6.78 7.79 13.16
C VAL A 465 5.77 8.62 13.95
N MET A 466 5.26 9.67 13.34
CA MET A 466 4.21 10.52 13.89
C MET A 466 2.89 10.21 13.16
N ALA A 467 1.75 10.32 13.82
CA ALA A 467 0.45 10.20 13.19
C ALA A 467 -0.60 11.11 13.84
N GLN A 468 -1.51 11.66 13.04
CA GLN A 468 -2.70 12.37 13.49
C GLN A 468 -3.93 11.50 13.22
N ILE A 469 -4.79 11.31 14.23
CA ILE A 469 -6.00 10.48 14.16
C ILE A 469 -7.17 11.28 14.75
N ALA A 470 -8.31 11.29 14.07
CA ALA A 470 -9.57 11.78 14.62
C ALA A 470 -10.40 10.64 15.22
N GLN A 471 -11.25 10.97 16.19
CA GLN A 471 -12.22 10.04 16.75
C GLN A 471 -13.16 9.46 15.68
N ASN A 472 -13.49 8.17 15.79
CA ASN A 472 -14.28 7.39 14.84
C ASN A 472 -13.59 7.14 13.48
N LYS A 473 -12.34 7.56 13.32
CA LYS A 473 -11.48 7.31 12.15
C LYS A 473 -10.23 6.52 12.53
N GLU A 474 -10.20 5.88 13.70
CA GLU A 474 -9.01 5.20 14.21
C GLU A 474 -8.59 3.99 13.35
N PRO A 475 -7.29 3.86 13.03
CA PRO A 475 -6.70 2.68 12.42
C PRO A 475 -6.96 1.39 13.20
N LEU A 476 -7.09 0.26 12.51
CA LEU A 476 -7.14 -1.05 13.18
C LEU A 476 -5.86 -1.32 14.00
N GLN A 477 -4.72 -0.79 13.54
CA GLN A 477 -3.44 -0.85 14.24
C GLN A 477 -3.45 -0.05 15.56
N PHE A 478 -4.22 1.03 15.66
CA PHE A 478 -4.35 1.84 16.88
C PHE A 478 -5.09 1.05 17.97
N PHE A 479 -6.19 0.39 17.64
CA PHE A 479 -6.91 -0.44 18.60
C PHE A 479 -6.11 -1.66 19.06
N LEU A 480 -5.36 -2.31 18.16
CA LEU A 480 -4.46 -3.42 18.50
C LEU A 480 -3.31 -3.00 19.43
N ILE A 481 -2.85 -1.74 19.35
CA ILE A 481 -1.84 -1.18 20.26
C ILE A 481 -2.41 -0.99 21.67
N PHE A 482 -3.65 -0.52 21.78
CA PHE A 482 -4.33 -0.32 23.07
C PHE A 482 -4.76 -1.65 23.71
N GLN A 483 -5.08 -2.67 22.91
CA GLN A 483 -5.72 -3.95 23.28
C GLN A 483 -7.14 -3.78 23.87
N THR A 484 -7.32 -2.85 24.79
CA THR A 484 -8.60 -2.40 25.35
C THR A 484 -8.67 -0.87 25.27
N LEU A 485 -9.73 -0.34 24.67
CA LEU A 485 -9.98 1.10 24.59
C LEU A 485 -11.41 1.42 25.03
N ILE A 486 -11.56 2.41 25.92
CA ILE A 486 -12.85 2.96 26.35
C ILE A 486 -12.87 4.44 25.93
N VAL A 487 -13.90 4.84 25.18
CA VAL A 487 -14.09 6.23 24.73
C VAL A 487 -15.35 6.80 25.36
N TYR A 488 -15.18 7.81 26.23
CA TYR A 488 -16.25 8.53 26.91
C TYR A 488 -16.67 9.78 26.13
N LYS A 489 -17.91 10.23 26.34
CA LYS A 489 -18.39 11.53 25.86
C LYS A 489 -17.97 12.69 26.78
N GLY A 490 -17.99 13.89 26.19
CA GLY A 490 -17.51 15.14 26.77
C GLY A 490 -16.02 15.11 27.09
N GLY A 491 -15.55 15.98 27.97
CA GLY A 491 -14.13 16.25 28.21
C GLY A 491 -13.81 16.74 29.62
N ILE A 492 -12.57 16.54 30.05
CA ILE A 492 -12.06 16.93 31.36
C ILE A 492 -10.97 18.01 31.23
N SER A 493 -10.48 18.32 30.02
CA SER A 493 -9.53 19.41 29.79
C SER A 493 -10.12 20.76 30.23
N ALA A 494 -9.25 21.64 30.76
CA ALA A 494 -9.61 23.00 31.11
C ALA A 494 -10.04 23.81 29.88
N GLY A 495 -9.48 23.50 28.70
CA GLY A 495 -9.89 24.07 27.41
C GLY A 495 -11.35 23.73 27.09
N TYR A 496 -11.70 22.44 27.14
CA TYR A 496 -13.06 21.95 26.95
C TYR A 496 -14.04 22.55 27.98
N LYS A 497 -13.72 22.51 29.28
CA LYS A 497 -14.60 23.06 30.32
C LYS A 497 -14.81 24.57 30.18
N LYS A 498 -13.78 25.32 29.75
CA LYS A 498 -13.90 26.74 29.43
C LYS A 498 -14.78 26.97 28.22
N PHE A 499 -14.57 26.23 27.12
CA PHE A 499 -15.37 26.34 25.91
C PHE A 499 -16.86 26.05 26.16
N ILE A 500 -17.18 25.01 26.92
CA ILE A 500 -18.57 24.70 27.32
C ILE A 500 -19.17 25.86 28.14
N ALA A 501 -18.43 26.42 29.09
CA ALA A 501 -18.87 27.57 29.88
C ALA A 501 -19.05 28.87 29.06
N GLU A 502 -18.25 29.07 28.01
CA GLU A 502 -18.32 30.24 27.12
C GLU A 502 -19.40 30.12 26.04
N THR A 503 -19.65 28.91 25.53
CA THR A 503 -20.66 28.64 24.49
C THR A 503 -22.06 28.38 25.06
N GLY A 504 -22.17 28.01 26.34
CA GLY A 504 -23.44 27.70 26.98
C GLY A 504 -24.09 26.38 26.52
N VAL A 505 -23.29 25.48 25.94
CA VAL A 505 -23.70 24.11 25.57
C VAL A 505 -23.78 23.24 26.83
N ASP A 506 -24.61 22.20 26.83
CA ASP A 506 -24.69 21.26 27.93
C ASP A 506 -23.41 20.40 28.06
N ASP A 507 -22.98 20.13 29.29
CA ASP A 507 -21.78 19.34 29.57
C ASP A 507 -22.08 17.83 29.48
N ASP A 508 -21.88 17.26 28.29
CA ASP A 508 -22.03 15.82 27.99
C ASP A 508 -20.94 14.92 28.61
N THR A 509 -20.05 15.47 29.45
CA THR A 509 -19.00 14.67 30.10
C THR A 509 -19.60 13.54 30.93
N TYR A 510 -19.07 12.34 30.70
CA TYR A 510 -19.44 11.14 31.45
C TYR A 510 -19.33 11.34 32.97
N ASP A 511 -20.38 10.94 33.67
CA ASP A 511 -20.48 10.87 35.13
C ASP A 511 -21.24 9.57 35.42
N GLU A 512 -20.76 8.79 36.41
CA GLU A 512 -21.38 7.53 36.84
C GLU A 512 -22.86 7.69 37.26
N LYS A 513 -23.30 8.91 37.54
CA LYS A 513 -24.69 9.25 37.89
C LYS A 513 -25.59 9.53 36.68
N LYS A 514 -25.02 9.82 35.51
CA LYS A 514 -25.77 10.09 34.27
C LYS A 514 -26.14 8.79 33.57
N THR A 515 -27.11 8.85 32.67
CA THR A 515 -27.40 7.77 31.73
C THR A 515 -26.30 7.72 30.67
N ALA A 516 -25.76 6.54 30.37
CA ALA A 516 -24.73 6.34 29.36
C ALA A 516 -25.00 5.05 28.56
N LEU A 517 -24.81 5.12 27.24
CA LEU A 517 -24.93 3.97 26.34
C LEU A 517 -23.56 3.72 25.69
N PHE A 518 -22.99 2.54 25.88
CA PHE A 518 -21.73 2.12 25.27
C PHE A 518 -22.00 1.08 24.19
N ARG A 519 -21.50 1.33 22.97
CA ARG A 519 -21.42 0.32 21.90
C ARG A 519 -20.15 -0.50 22.09
N ILE A 520 -20.29 -1.82 22.12
CA ILE A 520 -19.17 -2.78 22.21
C ILE A 520 -18.84 -3.29 20.82
N GLN A 521 -17.56 -3.21 20.46
CA GLN A 521 -17.03 -3.67 19.18
C GLN A 521 -15.59 -4.18 19.36
N GLY A 522 -15.10 -5.00 18.43
CA GLY A 522 -13.77 -5.57 18.52
C GLY A 522 -13.59 -6.79 17.62
N THR A 523 -12.41 -7.42 17.68
CA THR A 523 -12.14 -8.70 17.00
C THR A 523 -11.71 -9.81 17.96
N GLY A 524 -11.52 -9.51 19.24
CA GLY A 524 -11.13 -10.47 20.27
C GLY A 524 -10.46 -9.79 21.47
N PRO A 525 -9.90 -10.56 22.42
CA PRO A 525 -9.30 -10.02 23.66
C PRO A 525 -8.11 -9.05 23.45
N GLU A 526 -7.43 -9.13 22.30
CA GLU A 526 -6.32 -8.24 21.91
C GLU A 526 -6.82 -7.00 21.13
N ASN A 527 -8.15 -6.83 20.99
CA ASN A 527 -8.80 -5.70 20.34
C ASN A 527 -10.26 -5.56 20.84
N MET A 528 -10.43 -4.96 22.01
CA MET A 528 -11.70 -4.70 22.68
C MET A 528 -11.99 -3.21 22.75
N GLN A 529 -13.19 -2.78 22.36
CA GLN A 529 -13.54 -1.35 22.28
C GLN A 529 -14.94 -1.10 22.88
N ALA A 530 -15.05 -0.09 23.74
CA ALA A 530 -16.30 0.38 24.31
C ALA A 530 -16.45 1.88 24.06
N ILE A 531 -17.35 2.25 23.13
CA ILE A 531 -17.50 3.64 22.66
C ILE A 531 -18.83 4.18 23.18
N GLN A 532 -18.80 5.26 23.96
CA GLN A 532 -20.00 5.93 24.43
C GLN A 532 -20.69 6.65 23.28
N VAL A 533 -21.90 6.19 22.95
CA VAL A 533 -22.79 6.77 21.93
C VAL A 533 -23.89 7.59 22.60
N ASP A 534 -24.72 8.26 21.81
CA ASP A 534 -25.91 8.94 22.32
C ASP A 534 -26.87 7.95 22.97
N HIS A 535 -27.44 8.33 24.11
CA HIS A 535 -28.32 7.47 24.91
C HIS A 535 -29.76 7.45 24.36
N VAL A 536 -29.90 7.36 23.04
CA VAL A 536 -31.17 7.33 22.30
C VAL A 536 -31.32 6.01 21.56
N SER A 537 -32.56 5.56 21.35
CA SER A 537 -32.83 4.27 20.72
C SER A 537 -32.36 4.15 19.27
N SER A 538 -32.24 5.27 18.54
CA SER A 538 -31.68 5.31 17.18
C SER A 538 -30.17 5.06 17.10
N SER A 539 -29.45 5.06 18.23
CA SER A 539 -28.02 4.74 18.29
C SER A 539 -27.72 3.24 18.40
N LEU A 540 -28.76 2.41 18.58
CA LEU A 540 -28.65 0.96 18.54
C LEU A 540 -28.41 0.47 17.10
N ASN A 541 -27.80 -0.71 16.95
CA ASN A 541 -27.69 -1.42 15.69
C ASN A 541 -27.63 -2.93 15.98
N SER A 542 -28.43 -3.73 15.28
CA SER A 542 -28.54 -5.19 15.47
C SER A 542 -27.22 -5.95 15.35
N SER A 543 -26.17 -5.34 14.80
CA SER A 543 -24.84 -5.90 14.57
C SER A 543 -23.87 -5.77 15.75
N TYR A 544 -24.25 -5.07 16.82
CA TYR A 544 -23.38 -4.83 17.98
C TYR A 544 -24.07 -5.18 19.30
N CYS A 545 -23.24 -5.41 20.32
CA CYS A 545 -23.67 -5.47 21.71
C CYS A 545 -23.57 -4.08 22.36
N TYR A 546 -24.43 -3.79 23.33
CA TYR A 546 -24.44 -2.50 24.02
C TYR A 546 -24.56 -2.65 25.54
N ILE A 547 -23.95 -1.74 26.29
CA ILE A 547 -24.14 -1.59 27.73
C ILE A 547 -24.87 -0.27 27.99
N LEU A 548 -26.07 -0.33 28.58
CA LEU A 548 -26.84 0.84 28.99
C LEU A 548 -26.81 0.98 30.51
N GLN A 549 -26.17 2.04 30.98
CA GLN A 549 -26.19 2.49 32.36
C GLN A 549 -27.31 3.51 32.53
N SER A 550 -28.23 3.28 33.46
CA SER A 550 -29.34 4.18 33.78
C SER A 550 -29.53 4.25 35.30
N GLY A 551 -28.82 5.17 35.94
CA GLY A 551 -28.78 5.28 37.40
C GLY A 551 -28.18 4.02 38.03
N THR A 552 -28.97 3.31 38.83
CA THR A 552 -28.56 2.05 39.48
C THR A 552 -28.78 0.80 38.62
N SER A 553 -29.48 0.92 37.49
CA SER A 553 -29.79 -0.20 36.61
C SER A 553 -28.82 -0.25 35.44
N ILE A 554 -28.17 -1.40 35.25
CA ILE A 554 -27.30 -1.67 34.10
C ILE A 554 -28.00 -2.73 33.24
N PHE A 555 -28.10 -2.48 31.94
CA PHE A 555 -28.64 -3.41 30.96
C PHE A 555 -27.57 -3.77 29.94
N THR A 556 -27.54 -5.04 29.52
CA THR A 556 -26.73 -5.49 28.39
C THR A 556 -27.64 -5.89 27.24
N TRP A 557 -27.62 -5.12 26.16
CA TRP A 557 -28.45 -5.37 24.99
C TRP A 557 -27.66 -6.12 23.92
N ILE A 558 -28.24 -7.23 23.43
CA ILE A 558 -27.63 -8.13 22.47
C ILE A 558 -28.43 -8.06 21.15
N GLY A 559 -27.80 -7.49 20.12
CA GLY A 559 -28.35 -7.41 18.77
C GLY A 559 -28.44 -8.77 18.06
N ASN A 560 -29.42 -8.95 17.19
CA ASN A 560 -29.72 -10.24 16.54
C ASN A 560 -28.69 -10.70 15.49
N LEU A 561 -27.78 -9.82 15.04
CA LEU A 561 -26.71 -10.14 14.09
C LEU A 561 -25.35 -10.35 14.79
N THR A 562 -25.31 -10.33 16.12
CA THR A 562 -24.09 -10.54 16.92
C THR A 562 -23.70 -12.02 17.02
N SER A 563 -22.40 -12.28 17.09
CA SER A 563 -21.80 -13.60 17.25
C SER A 563 -21.52 -13.92 18.73
N SER A 564 -21.17 -15.18 19.03
CA SER A 564 -20.73 -15.55 20.39
C SER A 564 -19.44 -14.82 20.82
N LYS A 565 -18.58 -14.43 19.87
CA LYS A 565 -17.38 -13.64 20.16
C LYS A 565 -17.75 -12.25 20.70
N ASP A 566 -18.82 -11.66 20.19
CA ASP A 566 -19.30 -10.34 20.62
C ASP A 566 -19.89 -10.41 22.04
N HIS A 567 -20.47 -11.55 22.41
CA HIS A 567 -20.98 -11.81 23.77
C HIS A 567 -19.81 -11.97 24.76
N ASP A 568 -18.77 -12.73 24.39
CA ASP A 568 -17.53 -12.84 25.18
C ASP A 568 -16.84 -11.48 25.36
N LEU A 569 -16.87 -10.61 24.35
CA LEU A 569 -16.34 -9.24 24.40
C LEU A 569 -17.16 -8.34 25.33
N LEU A 570 -18.49 -8.42 25.25
CA LEU A 570 -19.43 -7.70 26.11
C LEU A 570 -19.21 -8.03 27.59
N ASP A 571 -19.15 -9.32 27.95
CA ASP A 571 -18.97 -9.75 29.34
C ASP A 571 -17.63 -9.28 29.92
N ARG A 572 -16.54 -9.41 29.15
CA ARG A 572 -15.22 -8.88 29.56
C ARG A 572 -15.20 -7.35 29.70
N MET A 573 -15.90 -6.62 28.83
CA MET A 573 -15.96 -5.16 28.93
C MET A 573 -16.70 -4.67 30.17
N ILE A 574 -17.69 -5.42 30.67
CA ILE A 574 -18.38 -5.08 31.92
C ILE A 574 -17.42 -5.18 33.11
N GLU A 575 -16.63 -6.25 33.19
CA GLU A 575 -15.61 -6.43 34.23
C GLU A 575 -14.56 -5.30 34.21
N LEU A 576 -14.19 -4.80 33.02
CA LEU A 576 -13.20 -3.74 32.83
C LEU A 576 -13.73 -2.33 33.10
N ILE A 577 -14.97 -2.03 32.72
CA ILE A 577 -15.58 -0.71 32.96
C ILE A 577 -15.93 -0.56 34.45
N ASN A 578 -16.65 -1.52 35.03
CA ASN A 578 -16.95 -1.54 36.45
C ASN A 578 -17.34 -2.96 36.95
N PRO A 579 -16.46 -3.66 37.69
CA PRO A 579 -16.72 -5.03 38.15
C PRO A 579 -17.81 -5.13 39.24
N ALA A 580 -18.33 -4.01 39.75
CA ALA A 580 -19.48 -4.00 40.66
C ALA A 580 -20.84 -4.00 39.94
N TRP A 581 -20.86 -3.87 38.61
CA TRP A 581 -22.10 -3.90 37.84
C TRP A 581 -22.76 -5.29 37.84
N GLN A 582 -24.08 -5.29 37.99
CA GLN A 582 -24.95 -6.47 37.90
C GLN A 582 -25.88 -6.29 36.68
N PRO A 583 -25.40 -6.63 35.46
CA PRO A 583 -26.13 -6.34 34.23
C PRO A 583 -27.38 -7.21 34.07
N ILE A 584 -28.47 -6.60 33.64
CA ILE A 584 -29.68 -7.29 33.19
C ILE A 584 -29.52 -7.57 31.68
N SER A 585 -29.37 -8.83 31.31
CA SER A 585 -29.27 -9.23 29.90
C SER A 585 -30.62 -9.09 29.18
N VAL A 586 -30.58 -8.42 28.03
CA VAL A 586 -31.72 -8.10 27.17
C VAL A 586 -31.35 -8.51 25.73
N ARG A 587 -32.25 -9.24 25.05
CA ARG A 587 -32.09 -9.56 23.62
C ARG A 587 -32.95 -8.64 22.78
N GLU A 588 -32.48 -8.31 21.59
CA GLU A 588 -33.22 -7.53 20.61
C GLU A 588 -34.62 -8.12 20.35
N GLY A 589 -35.65 -7.27 20.41
CA GLY A 589 -37.06 -7.64 20.30
C GLY A 589 -37.71 -8.16 21.60
N SER A 590 -36.94 -8.34 22.68
CA SER A 590 -37.43 -8.74 24.01
C SER A 590 -37.15 -7.68 25.09
N GLU A 591 -37.05 -6.41 24.69
CA GLU A 591 -36.63 -5.32 25.60
C GLU A 591 -37.77 -4.86 26.52
N PRO A 592 -37.53 -4.67 27.83
CA PRO A 592 -38.54 -4.19 28.76
C PRO A 592 -38.82 -2.69 28.60
N ASP A 593 -40.01 -2.23 29.00
CA ASP A 593 -40.40 -0.81 28.93
C ASP A 593 -39.44 0.11 29.72
N SER A 594 -38.80 -0.39 30.77
CA SER A 594 -37.78 0.33 31.54
C SER A 594 -36.54 0.66 30.71
N PHE A 595 -36.09 -0.26 29.83
CA PHE A 595 -34.97 -0.05 28.92
C PHE A 595 -35.30 1.05 27.90
N TRP A 596 -36.49 1.00 27.29
CA TRP A 596 -36.93 2.05 26.36
C TRP A 596 -37.13 3.41 27.03
N SER A 597 -37.65 3.43 28.27
CA SER A 597 -37.80 4.65 29.06
C SER A 597 -36.45 5.33 29.32
N SER A 598 -35.39 4.55 29.56
CA SER A 598 -34.02 5.05 29.73
C SER A 598 -33.39 5.60 28.44
N LEU A 599 -33.88 5.21 27.26
CA LEU A 599 -33.40 5.65 25.94
C LEU A 599 -34.28 6.74 25.29
N GLY A 600 -35.16 7.39 26.07
CA GLY A 600 -36.08 8.42 25.57
C GLY A 600 -37.27 7.89 24.74
N GLY A 601 -37.51 6.57 24.76
CA GLY A 601 -38.55 5.89 23.99
C GLY A 601 -37.99 4.92 22.96
N LYS A 602 -38.89 4.26 22.21
CA LYS A 602 -38.55 3.31 21.14
C LYS A 602 -38.72 3.96 19.77
N THR A 603 -37.64 4.13 19.03
CA THR A 603 -37.63 4.57 17.62
C THR A 603 -37.10 3.46 16.70
N GLU A 604 -37.05 3.73 15.39
CA GLU A 604 -36.37 2.87 14.43
C GLU A 604 -34.84 3.03 14.53
N TYR A 605 -34.12 1.94 14.28
CA TYR A 605 -32.67 1.87 14.32
C TYR A 605 -32.14 0.90 13.25
N PRO A 606 -30.89 1.06 12.77
CA PRO A 606 -30.32 0.19 11.74
C PRO A 606 -30.30 -1.29 12.13
N ARG A 607 -30.73 -2.17 11.21
CA ARG A 607 -30.71 -3.64 11.38
C ARG A 607 -29.81 -4.34 10.38
N GLU A 608 -28.86 -3.60 9.84
CA GLU A 608 -27.93 -4.05 8.80
C GLU A 608 -26.51 -3.97 9.34
N LYS A 609 -25.68 -4.92 8.90
CA LYS A 609 -24.25 -4.92 9.19
C LYS A 609 -23.60 -3.87 8.30
N GLU A 610 -22.88 -2.92 8.90
CA GLU A 610 -22.10 -1.93 8.16
C GLU A 610 -21.08 -2.68 7.29
N MET A 611 -21.37 -2.77 5.99
CA MET A 611 -20.48 -3.41 5.04
C MET A 611 -19.20 -2.56 4.97
N LYS A 612 -18.06 -3.16 5.30
CA LYS A 612 -16.76 -2.53 5.06
C LYS A 612 -16.67 -2.24 3.56
N LYS A 613 -16.69 -0.96 3.18
CA LYS A 613 -16.35 -0.53 1.81
C LYS A 613 -15.04 -1.21 1.39
N PHE A 614 -15.01 -1.69 0.15
CA PHE A 614 -13.83 -2.32 -0.45
C PHE A 614 -12.61 -1.41 -0.25
N ILE A 615 -11.47 -2.02 0.06
CA ILE A 615 -10.20 -1.29 0.11
C ILE A 615 -9.73 -1.20 -1.33
N GLU A 616 -9.87 -0.01 -1.92
CA GLU A 616 -9.25 0.32 -3.20
C GLU A 616 -7.73 0.32 -3.04
N ASP A 617 -7.02 -0.03 -4.11
CA ASP A 617 -5.57 -0.21 -4.05
C ASP A 617 -4.86 1.12 -3.76
N PRO A 618 -3.70 1.09 -3.08
CA PRO A 618 -3.02 2.31 -2.69
C PRO A 618 -2.45 3.07 -3.90
N HIS A 619 -2.53 4.40 -3.87
CA HIS A 619 -1.96 5.29 -4.89
C HIS A 619 -0.79 6.08 -4.29
N LEU A 620 0.29 6.26 -5.05
CA LEU A 620 1.47 7.02 -4.62
C LEU A 620 1.54 8.34 -5.40
N PHE A 621 1.75 9.45 -4.70
CA PHE A 621 1.84 10.79 -5.28
C PHE A 621 3.09 11.53 -4.81
N LYS A 622 3.60 12.46 -5.63
CA LYS A 622 4.69 13.39 -5.31
C LYS A 622 4.17 14.82 -5.18
N PHE A 623 4.60 15.52 -4.13
CA PHE A 623 4.41 16.97 -4.06
C PHE A 623 5.42 17.71 -4.93
N THR A 624 4.94 18.48 -5.91
CA THR A 624 5.77 19.46 -6.62
C THR A 624 5.74 20.80 -5.88
N CYS A 625 6.84 21.15 -5.21
CA CYS A 625 6.91 22.32 -4.35
C CYS A 625 7.18 23.62 -5.15
N THR A 626 6.10 24.31 -5.53
CA THR A 626 6.12 25.76 -5.85
C THR A 626 4.93 26.49 -5.22
N GLU A 627 3.69 26.06 -5.47
CA GLU A 627 2.49 26.75 -4.95
C GLU A 627 1.43 25.82 -4.32
N GLY A 628 1.77 24.57 -4.03
CA GLY A 628 0.96 23.66 -3.21
C GLY A 628 -0.36 23.18 -3.83
N LYS A 629 -0.54 23.35 -5.14
CA LYS A 629 -1.76 22.94 -5.89
C LYS A 629 -1.59 21.74 -6.81
N GLN A 630 -0.35 21.29 -7.06
CA GLN A 630 -0.09 20.19 -7.98
C GLN A 630 0.59 19.04 -7.24
N VAL A 631 -0.07 17.88 -7.29
CA VAL A 631 0.41 16.58 -6.81
C VAL A 631 0.45 15.68 -8.03
N LYS A 632 1.49 14.85 -8.15
CA LYS A 632 1.75 14.06 -9.35
C LYS A 632 1.75 12.57 -9.02
N GLU A 633 0.86 11.80 -9.62
CA GLU A 633 0.76 10.35 -9.37
C GLU A 633 1.96 9.58 -9.94
N ILE A 634 2.41 8.56 -9.21
CA ILE A 634 3.47 7.62 -9.57
C ILE A 634 2.83 6.25 -9.73
N TYR A 635 2.56 5.89 -10.98
CA TYR A 635 1.95 4.60 -11.34
C TYR A 635 2.92 3.42 -11.20
N SER A 636 2.38 2.23 -10.96
CA SER A 636 3.14 0.96 -10.88
C SER A 636 4.35 1.05 -9.92
N PHE A 637 4.18 1.73 -8.79
CA PHE A 637 5.29 2.12 -7.93
C PHE A 637 6.02 0.94 -7.27
N THR A 638 7.30 1.14 -7.00
CA THR A 638 8.20 0.20 -6.32
C THR A 638 9.03 0.94 -5.27
N GLN A 639 9.76 0.21 -4.43
CA GLN A 639 10.65 0.83 -3.43
C GLN A 639 11.68 1.79 -4.07
N ASP A 640 12.12 1.53 -5.31
CA ASP A 640 13.09 2.36 -6.03
C ASP A 640 12.55 3.73 -6.48
N ASP A 641 11.23 3.94 -6.41
CA ASP A 641 10.58 5.23 -6.67
C ASP A 641 10.52 6.13 -5.43
N LEU A 642 10.87 5.61 -4.23
CA LEU A 642 11.05 6.38 -2.99
C LEU A 642 12.41 7.12 -3.04
N THR A 643 12.49 8.13 -3.90
CA THR A 643 13.67 8.97 -4.13
C THR A 643 14.00 9.85 -2.92
N THR A 644 15.27 9.89 -2.51
CA THR A 644 15.70 10.52 -1.24
C THR A 644 15.50 12.04 -1.20
N GLU A 645 15.23 12.66 -2.35
CA GLU A 645 15.07 14.10 -2.55
C GLU A 645 13.60 14.55 -2.49
N ASP A 646 12.64 13.62 -2.48
CA ASP A 646 11.22 13.93 -2.65
C ASP A 646 10.41 13.76 -1.34
N VAL A 647 9.22 14.39 -1.32
CA VAL A 647 8.19 14.16 -0.31
C VAL A 647 6.99 13.55 -1.03
N LEU A 648 6.59 12.37 -0.57
CA LEU A 648 5.62 11.51 -1.23
C LEU A 648 4.40 11.28 -0.34
N VAL A 649 3.26 10.99 -0.95
CA VAL A 649 2.00 10.66 -0.27
C VAL A 649 1.52 9.31 -0.80
N LEU A 650 1.44 8.31 0.07
CA LEU A 650 0.78 7.05 -0.23
C LEU A 650 -0.64 7.12 0.34
N ASP A 651 -1.62 7.25 -0.54
CA ASP A 651 -3.05 7.24 -0.20
C ASP A 651 -3.57 5.79 -0.21
N CYS A 652 -4.09 5.33 0.92
CA CYS A 652 -4.72 4.02 1.06
C CYS A 652 -6.24 4.11 1.27
N HIS A 653 -6.86 5.25 0.93
CA HIS A 653 -8.26 5.66 1.08
C HIS A 653 -8.75 5.78 2.54
N LYS A 654 -8.42 4.81 3.39
CA LYS A 654 -8.74 4.81 4.82
C LYS A 654 -7.72 5.55 5.68
N GLU A 655 -6.47 5.58 5.21
CA GLU A 655 -5.30 6.08 5.91
C GLU A 655 -4.32 6.63 4.86
N ILE A 656 -3.55 7.66 5.20
CA ILE A 656 -2.59 8.30 4.30
C ILE A 656 -1.21 8.34 4.96
N TYR A 657 -0.16 8.08 4.18
CA TYR A 657 1.23 8.09 4.63
C TYR A 657 2.03 9.14 3.87
N VAL A 658 2.45 10.20 4.54
CA VAL A 658 3.41 11.19 4.03
C VAL A 658 4.82 10.70 4.32
N TRP A 659 5.56 10.33 3.29
CA TRP A 659 6.95 9.87 3.38
C TRP A 659 7.93 11.01 3.04
N ILE A 660 8.95 11.21 3.87
CA ILE A 660 9.95 12.27 3.77
C ILE A 660 11.33 11.68 3.45
N GLY A 661 11.88 12.03 2.28
CA GLY A 661 13.25 11.72 1.89
C GLY A 661 14.32 12.44 2.72
N ARG A 662 15.50 11.83 2.90
CA ARG A 662 16.58 12.39 3.74
C ARG A 662 17.22 13.67 3.16
N HIS A 663 17.12 13.84 1.84
CA HIS A 663 17.63 14.97 1.08
C HIS A 663 16.50 15.89 0.56
N SER A 664 15.24 15.69 0.96
CA SER A 664 14.15 16.58 0.56
C SER A 664 14.29 17.99 1.13
N THR A 665 13.60 18.93 0.48
CA THR A 665 13.53 20.34 0.88
C THR A 665 12.88 20.51 2.26
N ILE A 666 11.84 19.72 2.53
CA ILE A 666 11.13 19.66 3.81
C ILE A 666 11.82 18.63 4.71
N LYS A 667 11.99 19.01 5.98
CA LYS A 667 12.55 18.13 7.03
C LYS A 667 11.76 18.14 8.34
N SER A 668 10.86 19.11 8.52
CA SER A 668 9.96 19.15 9.66
C SER A 668 8.81 18.17 9.46
N LYS A 669 8.50 17.39 10.51
CA LYS A 669 7.35 16.48 10.50
C LYS A 669 6.03 17.25 10.56
N GLN A 670 5.98 18.35 11.31
CA GLN A 670 4.88 19.33 11.27
C GLN A 670 4.59 19.86 9.85
N GLU A 671 5.61 20.21 9.06
CA GLU A 671 5.43 20.67 7.67
C GLU A 671 4.86 19.57 6.77
N ALA A 672 5.37 18.34 6.90
CA ALA A 672 4.87 17.19 6.15
C ALA A 672 3.42 16.81 6.54
N LEU A 673 3.06 16.89 7.82
CA LEU A 673 1.68 16.70 8.29
C LEU A 673 0.75 17.76 7.70
N ASN A 674 1.18 19.03 7.68
CA ASN A 674 0.44 20.12 7.06
C ASN A 674 0.28 19.93 5.54
N LEU A 675 1.24 19.28 4.86
CA LEU A 675 1.07 18.87 3.47
C LEU A 675 0.04 17.75 3.31
N GLY A 676 0.06 16.72 4.16
CA GLY A 676 -0.97 15.67 4.17
C GLY A 676 -2.39 16.23 4.37
N LEU A 677 -2.54 17.20 5.29
CA LEU A 677 -3.81 17.91 5.50
C LEU A 677 -4.26 18.70 4.25
N LYS A 678 -3.32 19.35 3.54
CA LYS A 678 -3.61 20.04 2.27
C LYS A 678 -3.98 19.07 1.14
N PHE A 679 -3.34 17.90 1.09
CA PHE A 679 -3.66 16.84 0.12
C PHE A 679 -5.10 16.36 0.32
N LEU A 680 -5.47 16.03 1.57
CA LEU A 680 -6.86 15.73 1.93
C LEU A 680 -7.80 16.87 1.52
N GLN A 681 -7.47 18.13 1.88
CA GLN A 681 -8.29 19.28 1.53
C GLN A 681 -8.47 19.50 0.03
N THR A 682 -7.51 19.09 -0.79
CA THR A 682 -7.60 19.20 -2.26
C THR A 682 -8.48 18.08 -2.85
N ASN A 683 -8.36 16.86 -2.31
CA ASN A 683 -9.21 15.71 -2.67
C ASN A 683 -10.67 15.81 -2.19
N ILE A 684 -11.04 16.78 -1.35
CA ILE A 684 -12.44 17.02 -0.93
C ILE A 684 -13.38 17.24 -2.11
N LEU A 685 -12.88 17.79 -3.23
CA LEU A 685 -13.69 18.01 -4.43
C LEU A 685 -14.07 16.71 -5.16
N GLU A 686 -13.43 15.59 -4.80
CA GLU A 686 -13.63 14.29 -5.46
C GLU A 686 -14.37 13.28 -4.56
N GLU A 687 -14.13 13.28 -3.24
CA GLU A 687 -14.77 12.35 -2.30
C GLU A 687 -15.13 12.96 -0.92
N GLU A 688 -16.43 13.13 -0.64
CA GLU A 688 -16.98 13.74 0.60
C GLU A 688 -16.81 12.91 1.91
N LEU A 689 -15.72 12.17 2.12
CA LEU A 689 -15.61 11.21 3.25
C LEU A 689 -14.37 11.31 4.15
N PHE A 690 -13.34 12.08 3.76
CA PHE A 690 -11.99 11.89 4.31
C PHE A 690 -11.28 13.13 4.88
N LEU A 691 -12.01 14.22 5.20
CA LEU A 691 -11.49 15.39 5.93
C LEU A 691 -10.69 15.07 7.22
N GLU A 692 -10.95 13.91 7.82
CA GLU A 692 -10.40 13.44 9.10
C GLU A 692 -9.75 12.04 9.00
N ALA A 693 -9.32 11.60 7.80
CA ALA A 693 -8.58 10.35 7.66
C ALA A 693 -7.23 10.39 8.43
N PRO A 694 -6.77 9.28 9.05
CA PRO A 694 -5.47 9.21 9.69
C PRO A 694 -4.32 9.57 8.75
N ILE A 695 -3.46 10.47 9.20
CA ILE A 695 -2.26 10.88 8.47
C ILE A 695 -1.04 10.42 9.26
N TYR A 696 -0.23 9.56 8.66
CA TYR A 696 1.06 9.12 9.18
C TYR A 696 2.18 9.92 8.51
N VAL A 697 3.19 10.31 9.26
CA VAL A 697 4.43 10.95 8.78
C VAL A 697 5.59 9.99 9.02
N VAL A 698 6.16 9.49 7.93
CA VAL A 698 7.22 8.48 7.87
C VAL A 698 8.49 9.12 7.30
N THR A 699 9.65 8.79 7.85
CA THR A 699 10.95 9.34 7.41
C THR A 699 11.86 8.25 6.86
N GLU A 700 12.64 8.58 5.83
CA GLU A 700 13.51 7.63 5.13
C GLU A 700 14.49 6.87 6.04
N GLY A 701 14.44 5.54 5.97
CA GLY A 701 15.23 4.60 6.76
C GLY A 701 14.58 4.21 8.09
N HIS A 702 13.41 4.77 8.41
CA HIS A 702 12.61 4.50 9.60
C HIS A 702 11.16 4.14 9.23
N GLU A 703 11.00 3.45 8.09
CA GLU A 703 9.73 2.97 7.58
C GLU A 703 9.17 1.80 8.43
N PRO A 704 7.96 1.93 9.00
CA PRO A 704 7.37 0.86 9.81
C PRO A 704 6.84 -0.28 8.93
N PRO A 705 6.71 -1.52 9.46
CA PRO A 705 6.20 -2.67 8.71
C PRO A 705 4.86 -2.43 7.99
N PHE A 706 3.92 -1.68 8.59
CA PHE A 706 2.63 -1.34 7.99
C PHE A 706 2.70 -0.34 6.81
N PHE A 707 3.83 0.34 6.63
CA PHE A 707 4.11 1.12 5.40
C PHE A 707 4.83 0.24 4.37
N THR A 708 5.87 -0.49 4.80
CA THR A 708 6.69 -1.30 3.88
C THR A 708 5.91 -2.42 3.20
N CYS A 709 4.79 -2.90 3.78
CA CYS A 709 3.95 -3.95 3.20
C CYS A 709 3.24 -3.56 1.89
N PHE A 710 3.22 -2.27 1.54
CA PHE A 710 2.73 -1.80 0.23
C PHE A 710 3.75 -1.94 -0.90
N PHE A 711 5.00 -2.31 -0.60
CA PHE A 711 6.11 -2.41 -1.55
C PHE A 711 6.76 -3.81 -1.52
N GLU A 712 7.44 -4.19 -2.60
CA GLU A 712 8.41 -5.31 -2.56
C GLU A 712 9.70 -4.81 -1.86
N TRP A 713 9.66 -4.80 -0.53
CA TRP A 713 10.67 -4.12 0.30
C TRP A 713 12.00 -4.89 0.43
N ASP A 714 13.11 -4.23 0.09
CA ASP A 714 14.48 -4.66 0.34
C ASP A 714 15.15 -3.77 1.42
N PRO A 715 15.39 -4.29 2.64
CA PRO A 715 16.07 -3.54 3.70
C PRO A 715 17.51 -3.11 3.37
N SER A 716 18.17 -3.74 2.40
CA SER A 716 19.53 -3.38 2.02
C SER A 716 19.59 -2.04 1.28
N LYS A 717 18.57 -1.73 0.48
CA LYS A 717 18.42 -0.46 -0.24
C LYS A 717 18.13 0.70 0.72
N ALA A 718 17.24 0.50 1.70
CA ALA A 718 16.86 1.52 2.68
C ALA A 718 18.05 2.01 3.54
N ASN A 719 19.02 1.12 3.80
CA ASN A 719 20.22 1.43 4.59
C ASN A 719 21.37 2.07 3.78
N MET A 720 21.20 2.28 2.46
CA MET A 720 22.22 2.93 1.65
C MET A 720 22.40 4.41 2.05
N HIS A 721 23.64 4.89 1.93
CA HIS A 721 24.00 6.28 2.22
C HIS A 721 24.22 7.07 0.92
N GLY A 722 24.07 8.39 0.99
CA GLY A 722 24.13 9.27 -0.18
C GLY A 722 22.76 9.52 -0.82
N ASN A 723 22.75 10.37 -1.83
CA ASN A 723 21.56 10.74 -2.61
C ASN A 723 21.16 9.64 -3.62
N SER A 724 20.01 9.77 -4.29
CA SER A 724 19.48 8.74 -5.20
C SER A 724 20.45 8.36 -6.33
N PHE A 725 21.18 9.34 -6.87
CA PHE A 725 22.19 9.11 -7.91
C PHE A 725 23.41 8.35 -7.37
N GLU A 726 23.94 8.75 -6.22
CA GLU A 726 25.07 8.10 -5.56
C GLU A 726 24.77 6.64 -5.21
N ARG A 727 23.54 6.35 -4.76
CA ARG A 727 23.08 4.99 -4.46
C ARG A 727 23.04 4.12 -5.70
N LYS A 728 22.34 4.54 -6.76
CA LYS A 728 22.25 3.77 -8.01
C LYS A 728 23.64 3.61 -8.66
N LEU A 729 24.52 4.62 -8.57
CA LEU A 729 25.90 4.53 -9.06
C LEU A 729 26.77 3.53 -8.27
N ALA A 730 26.58 3.42 -6.95
CA ALA A 730 27.27 2.42 -6.12
C ALA A 730 26.84 0.99 -6.49
N THR A 731 25.53 0.78 -6.70
CA THR A 731 24.96 -0.49 -7.18
C THR A 731 25.51 -0.86 -8.55
N LEU A 732 25.48 0.06 -9.53
CA LEU A 732 26.00 -0.16 -10.88
C LEU A 732 27.50 -0.47 -10.93
N LYS A 733 28.27 0.08 -9.99
CA LYS A 733 29.72 -0.19 -9.82
C LYS A 733 30.02 -1.42 -8.95
N GLY A 734 29.00 -2.20 -8.56
CA GLY A 734 29.15 -3.44 -7.79
C GLY A 734 29.67 -3.25 -6.36
N LYS A 735 29.57 -2.03 -5.81
CA LYS A 735 30.06 -1.71 -4.46
C LYS A 735 28.91 -1.81 -3.45
N THR A 736 28.59 -3.02 -3.01
CA THR A 736 27.83 -3.21 -1.76
C THR A 736 28.67 -2.65 -0.61
N SER A 737 28.20 -1.58 0.03
CA SER A 737 28.83 -1.02 1.23
C SER A 737 28.61 -1.97 2.42
N SER A 738 29.47 -2.97 2.56
CA SER A 738 29.54 -3.75 3.79
C SER A 738 29.90 -2.81 4.95
N GLY A 739 29.16 -2.94 6.06
CA GLY A 739 29.28 -2.05 7.20
C GLY A 739 30.65 -2.12 7.87
N THR A 740 31.55 -1.21 7.51
CA THR A 740 32.68 -0.81 8.36
C THR A 740 32.63 0.70 8.57
N ALA A 741 32.11 1.12 9.71
CA ALA A 741 32.20 2.51 10.14
C ALA A 741 33.67 2.96 10.12
N PRO A 742 34.01 4.13 9.54
CA PRO A 742 35.36 4.66 9.65
C PRO A 742 35.68 4.89 11.12
N SER A 743 36.71 4.21 11.62
CA SER A 743 37.26 4.45 12.96
C SER A 743 37.52 5.96 13.11
N ARG A 744 36.74 6.62 13.97
CA ARG A 744 36.92 8.05 14.25
C ARG A 744 38.33 8.25 14.78
N ASN A 745 39.15 8.94 13.98
CA ASN A 745 40.58 9.13 14.25
C ASN A 745 40.81 9.64 15.67
N ALA A 746 41.59 8.87 16.44
CA ALA A 746 42.07 9.29 17.74
C ALA A 746 42.94 10.55 17.58
N LEU A 747 42.46 11.68 18.10
CA LEU A 747 43.24 12.91 18.24
C LEU A 747 44.42 12.67 19.18
N LYS A 748 45.61 12.41 18.62
CA LYS A 748 46.86 12.47 19.38
C LYS A 748 47.16 13.93 19.76
N PRO A 749 47.42 14.25 21.03
CA PRO A 749 47.62 15.62 21.48
C PRO A 749 49.00 16.13 21.04
N ARG A 750 49.07 17.39 20.57
CA ARG A 750 50.35 18.09 20.40
C ARG A 750 50.71 18.86 21.67
N SER A 751 51.94 18.62 22.12
CA SER A 751 52.61 19.30 23.24
C SER A 751 52.51 20.83 23.18
N ARG A 752 52.32 21.45 24.36
CA ARG A 752 52.84 22.78 24.70
C ARG A 752 53.43 22.75 26.11
N ASP A 753 54.74 22.86 26.21
CA ASP A 753 55.45 23.16 27.44
C ASP A 753 55.29 24.65 27.82
N ALA A 754 54.96 24.93 29.08
CA ALA A 754 55.45 26.04 29.93
C ALA A 754 54.51 26.30 31.13
N THR A 755 54.95 25.91 32.33
CA THR A 755 54.42 26.29 33.66
C THR A 755 54.84 27.72 34.06
N PRO A 756 54.47 28.28 35.24
CA PRO A 756 53.56 27.85 36.32
C PRO A 756 52.35 28.83 36.48
N ASP A 757 51.43 28.80 37.46
CA ASP A 757 51.48 28.53 38.90
C ASP A 757 50.03 28.33 39.46
N GLY A 758 49.88 27.83 40.70
CA GLY A 758 48.68 28.15 41.51
C GLY A 758 47.75 27.03 42.01
N LEU A 759 48.18 26.35 43.08
CA LEU A 759 47.36 25.92 44.24
C LEU A 759 46.17 24.93 44.07
N ARG A 760 46.39 23.71 44.63
CA ARG A 760 45.52 22.96 45.60
C ARG A 760 44.05 22.61 45.20
N SER A 761 43.51 21.42 45.48
CA SER A 761 44.07 20.16 46.00
C SER A 761 43.00 19.06 46.02
N ARG A 762 43.38 17.82 45.67
CA ARG A 762 42.86 16.50 46.16
C ARG A 762 41.34 16.34 46.43
N SER A 763 40.70 15.27 45.93
CA SER A 763 41.10 13.90 46.24
C SER A 763 40.80 12.86 45.15
N SER A 764 41.52 11.76 45.22
CA SER A 764 41.52 10.62 44.29
C SER A 764 40.49 9.56 44.66
N SER A 765 39.81 9.02 43.65
CA SER A 765 39.10 7.74 43.73
C SER A 765 40.08 6.56 43.78
N SER A 766 39.67 5.45 44.39
CA SER A 766 40.41 4.19 44.38
C SER A 766 39.48 3.00 44.15
N ASN A 767 39.71 2.30 43.03
CA ASN A 767 39.62 0.86 42.78
C ASN A 767 38.60 -0.02 43.55
N GLY A 768 37.84 -0.87 42.84
CA GLY A 768 37.25 -2.07 43.45
C GLY A 768 36.15 -2.78 42.65
N TRP A 769 36.53 -3.89 42.01
CA TRP A 769 35.75 -4.88 41.26
C TRP A 769 34.40 -5.45 41.81
N GLU A 770 33.65 -6.00 40.84
CA GLU A 770 32.88 -7.28 40.84
C GLU A 770 31.48 -7.48 41.49
N ARG A 771 30.60 -8.06 40.64
CA ARG A 771 29.55 -9.10 40.88
C ARG A 771 28.28 -8.83 41.73
N SER A 772 27.17 -8.87 41.00
CA SER A 772 26.01 -9.81 41.17
C SER A 772 25.02 -9.70 42.36
N PHE A 773 23.81 -10.19 42.06
CA PHE A 773 22.69 -10.61 42.94
C PHE A 773 21.77 -9.55 43.58
N SER A 774 20.47 -9.78 43.39
CA SER A 774 19.37 -9.30 44.25
C SER A 774 19.43 -10.00 45.62
N PRO A 775 18.86 -9.41 46.68
CA PRO A 775 17.72 -10.06 47.34
C PRO A 775 16.68 -9.08 47.91
N ALA A 776 15.63 -9.62 48.56
CA ALA A 776 14.42 -8.90 48.99
C ALA A 776 14.18 -8.90 50.52
N SER A 777 13.21 -8.06 50.93
CA SER A 777 12.32 -8.21 52.10
C SER A 777 12.85 -8.03 53.55
N THR A 778 12.10 -7.28 54.37
CA THR A 778 11.37 -7.78 55.58
C THR A 778 10.54 -6.65 56.19
N VAL A 779 9.37 -6.93 56.79
CA VAL A 779 9.06 -7.00 58.25
C VAL A 779 7.53 -7.25 58.33
N SER A 780 6.92 -8.05 59.20
CA SER A 780 7.37 -9.08 60.17
C SER A 780 6.21 -10.06 60.39
N GLY A 781 6.50 -11.31 60.75
CA GLY A 781 5.47 -12.34 60.99
C GLY A 781 5.06 -12.51 62.46
N SER A 782 3.98 -13.26 62.68
CA SER A 782 3.68 -13.91 63.96
C SER A 782 3.44 -15.41 63.74
N HIS A 783 3.80 -16.21 64.76
CA HIS A 783 4.09 -17.64 64.63
C HIS A 783 2.90 -18.49 65.08
N LEU A 784 2.42 -19.43 64.27
CA LEU A 784 1.69 -20.62 64.73
C LEU A 784 2.00 -21.82 63.82
N LYS A 785 2.32 -22.96 64.43
CA LYS A 785 2.59 -24.24 63.74
C LYS A 785 1.38 -25.17 63.90
N PHE A 786 1.02 -25.91 62.85
CA PHE A 786 0.57 -27.31 62.95
C PHE A 786 0.81 -28.01 61.60
N SER A 787 0.98 -29.34 61.62
CA SER A 787 1.42 -30.16 60.49
C SER A 787 0.31 -30.96 59.83
N ASP A 788 0.48 -31.17 58.52
CA ASP A 788 0.16 -32.36 57.72
C ASP A 788 -1.28 -32.91 57.58
N ASN A 789 -1.56 -33.23 56.31
CA ASN A 789 -2.52 -34.20 55.77
C ASN A 789 -4.02 -33.92 55.89
N TYR A 790 -4.68 -33.72 54.75
CA TYR A 790 -5.67 -34.68 54.22
C TYR A 790 -5.89 -34.49 52.71
N SER A 791 -6.01 -35.60 51.97
CA SER A 791 -6.26 -35.63 50.52
C SER A 791 -7.47 -36.51 50.20
N ILE A 792 -8.60 -35.94 49.79
CA ILE A 792 -9.82 -36.61 49.28
C ILE A 792 -10.50 -35.61 48.30
N SER A 793 -10.31 -35.71 46.97
CA SER A 793 -11.14 -36.41 45.97
C SER A 793 -12.65 -36.04 45.98
N SER A 794 -13.20 -35.44 44.91
CA SER A 794 -13.94 -36.08 43.78
C SER A 794 -15.11 -35.13 43.36
N PRO A 795 -15.94 -35.36 42.30
CA PRO A 795 -16.02 -36.50 41.38
C PRO A 795 -16.16 -36.18 39.86
N THR A 796 -16.17 -37.25 39.06
CA THR A 796 -16.37 -37.37 37.59
C THR A 796 -17.79 -37.12 37.06
N PRO A 797 -17.97 -36.76 35.77
CA PRO A 797 -19.22 -36.97 35.03
C PRO A 797 -19.31 -38.39 34.42
N VAL A 798 -20.54 -38.92 34.31
CA VAL A 798 -20.83 -40.28 33.83
C VAL A 798 -21.28 -40.28 32.36
N ALA A 799 -20.67 -41.12 31.52
CA ALA A 799 -21.16 -41.42 30.17
C ALA A 799 -21.88 -42.77 30.13
N ARG A 800 -23.14 -42.79 29.68
CA ARG A 800 -23.88 -44.04 29.36
C ARG A 800 -23.48 -44.56 27.98
N LYS A 801 -23.35 -45.89 27.83
CA LYS A 801 -23.38 -46.57 26.52
C LYS A 801 -24.43 -47.69 26.49
N LEU A 802 -24.74 -48.09 25.26
CA LEU A 802 -25.94 -48.83 24.84
C LEU A 802 -25.86 -50.36 25.02
N PHE A 803 -26.92 -51.02 24.58
CA PHE A 803 -27.29 -52.42 24.84
C PHE A 803 -26.31 -53.50 24.31
N THR A 804 -26.56 -54.70 24.84
CA THR A 804 -25.82 -55.97 24.78
C THR A 804 -25.87 -56.75 23.45
N GLY A 805 -24.82 -57.51 23.16
CA GLY A 805 -24.80 -58.66 22.22
C GLY A 805 -23.53 -59.52 22.40
N SER A 806 -23.71 -60.84 22.59
CA SER A 806 -22.67 -61.88 22.77
C SER A 806 -21.96 -62.26 21.42
N SER A 807 -20.89 -63.05 21.28
CA SER A 807 -20.16 -64.07 22.09
C SER A 807 -18.71 -64.29 21.50
N PRO A 808 -17.83 -65.29 21.87
CA PRO A 808 -16.39 -65.04 22.08
C PRO A 808 -15.39 -65.99 21.31
N TYR A 809 -14.12 -66.05 21.79
CA TYR A 809 -12.96 -66.95 21.50
C TYR A 809 -11.80 -66.35 20.66
N GLN A 810 -10.61 -66.13 21.28
CA GLN A 810 -9.34 -66.93 21.28
C GLN A 810 -8.57 -66.92 19.93
N ASP A 811 -7.23 -66.85 19.82
CA ASP A 811 -6.10 -66.81 20.79
C ASP A 811 -4.84 -66.18 20.12
N SER A 812 -3.83 -65.77 20.92
CA SER A 812 -2.44 -65.43 20.46
C SER A 812 -1.50 -66.65 20.64
N PRO A 813 -0.33 -66.73 19.96
CA PRO A 813 0.96 -66.17 20.48
C PRO A 813 1.93 -65.65 19.37
N VAL A 814 2.81 -64.64 19.55
CA VAL A 814 4.00 -64.47 20.43
C VAL A 814 5.16 -65.43 20.15
N VAL A 815 6.27 -64.92 19.56
CA VAL A 815 7.68 -65.29 19.84
C VAL A 815 8.60 -64.08 19.61
N GLU A 816 9.53 -63.86 20.54
CA GLU A 816 10.71 -62.97 20.55
C GLU A 816 11.86 -63.77 21.23
N PRO A 817 13.08 -63.26 21.52
CA PRO A 817 13.95 -62.26 20.86
C PRO A 817 15.41 -62.77 20.68
N SER A 818 16.32 -61.97 20.09
CA SER A 818 17.73 -61.89 20.53
C SER A 818 18.54 -60.75 19.88
N SER A 819 19.04 -59.82 20.70
CA SER A 819 20.18 -58.92 20.43
C SER A 819 21.40 -59.41 21.25
N PRO A 820 22.66 -58.89 21.11
CA PRO A 820 23.04 -57.56 21.66
C PRO A 820 24.18 -56.81 20.89
N SER A 821 24.17 -55.48 20.73
CA SER A 821 24.76 -54.41 21.56
C SER A 821 26.22 -53.97 21.27
N THR A 822 26.42 -52.67 21.04
CA THR A 822 27.43 -51.85 21.77
C THR A 822 26.92 -50.40 21.90
N ASN A 823 26.90 -49.84 23.11
CA ASN A 823 26.54 -48.44 23.44
C ASN A 823 27.81 -47.53 23.39
N GLU A 824 27.81 -46.20 23.50
CA GLU A 824 27.18 -45.26 24.47
C GLU A 824 27.03 -43.84 23.83
N ASN A 825 25.86 -43.16 23.91
CA ASN A 825 25.42 -42.12 24.90
C ASN A 825 26.19 -40.78 24.88
N SER A 826 25.62 -39.59 25.13
CA SER A 826 24.25 -39.02 25.14
C SER A 826 24.40 -37.47 25.29
N HIS A 827 23.54 -36.59 24.76
CA HIS A 827 22.29 -36.03 25.34
C HIS A 827 21.70 -35.02 24.30
N GLN A 828 20.43 -35.10 23.87
CA GLN A 828 19.22 -34.46 24.44
C GLN A 828 19.21 -32.90 24.34
N ILE A 829 18.11 -32.17 24.07
CA ILE A 829 16.69 -32.43 23.71
C ILE A 829 16.13 -31.09 23.14
N ASP A 830 15.08 -30.99 22.32
CA ASP A 830 14.09 -31.95 21.80
C ASP A 830 13.70 -31.64 20.33
N ALA A 831 12.93 -32.53 19.69
CA ALA A 831 12.16 -32.29 18.47
C ALA A 831 11.09 -33.40 18.34
N ASN A 832 9.80 -33.05 18.30
CA ASN A 832 8.75 -34.07 18.25
C ASN A 832 7.48 -33.63 17.51
N GLU A 833 7.46 -33.80 16.18
CA GLU A 833 6.24 -34.07 15.42
C GLU A 833 6.59 -34.76 14.08
N THR A 834 7.06 -36.01 14.16
CA THR A 834 7.46 -36.79 12.96
C THR A 834 7.01 -38.26 13.06
N SER A 835 5.71 -38.52 12.87
CA SER A 835 5.22 -39.90 12.64
C SER A 835 3.97 -39.96 11.74
N ALA A 836 4.13 -39.54 10.49
CA ALA A 836 3.26 -39.96 9.40
C ALA A 836 4.13 -40.67 8.35
N ASN A 837 3.81 -41.92 8.03
CA ASN A 837 4.52 -42.70 7.03
C ASN A 837 4.60 -41.91 5.71
N SER A 838 5.81 -41.72 5.19
CA SER A 838 6.09 -40.96 3.97
C SER A 838 5.60 -41.69 2.72
N LEU A 839 4.28 -41.67 2.51
CA LEU A 839 3.63 -42.10 1.27
C LEU A 839 3.96 -41.08 0.19
N ILE A 840 5.07 -41.32 -0.53
CA ILE A 840 5.49 -40.50 -1.65
C ILE A 840 4.73 -40.94 -2.91
N TYR A 841 4.15 -39.99 -3.63
CA TYR A 841 3.44 -40.22 -4.89
C TYR A 841 4.01 -39.32 -6.00
N PRO A 842 4.05 -39.79 -7.26
CA PRO A 842 4.51 -38.96 -8.38
C PRO A 842 3.63 -37.72 -8.56
N TYR A 843 4.25 -36.60 -8.93
CA TYR A 843 3.58 -35.31 -9.15
C TYR A 843 2.27 -35.42 -9.95
N GLN A 844 2.28 -36.19 -11.05
CA GLN A 844 1.15 -36.39 -11.96
C GLN A 844 -0.14 -36.95 -11.30
N ARG A 845 -0.03 -37.58 -10.12
CA ARG A 845 -1.16 -38.13 -9.36
C ARG A 845 -1.61 -37.24 -8.20
N LEU A 846 -0.84 -36.19 -7.91
CA LEU A 846 -1.10 -35.23 -6.84
C LEU A 846 -1.72 -33.92 -7.37
N THR A 847 -1.67 -33.66 -8.68
CA THR A 847 -2.28 -32.46 -9.27
C THR A 847 -3.81 -32.45 -9.17
N VAL A 848 -4.40 -31.26 -9.03
CA VAL A 848 -5.85 -31.03 -9.02
C VAL A 848 -6.52 -31.50 -10.33
N SER A 849 -5.78 -31.46 -11.44
CA SER A 849 -6.20 -31.85 -12.79
C SER A 849 -5.97 -33.34 -13.14
N SER A 850 -5.49 -34.16 -12.19
CA SER A 850 -5.11 -35.56 -12.46
C SER A 850 -6.28 -36.45 -12.87
N THR A 851 -6.08 -37.32 -13.86
CA THR A 851 -7.06 -38.34 -14.28
C THR A 851 -7.07 -39.58 -13.37
N GLU A 852 -6.05 -39.77 -12.51
CA GLU A 852 -5.98 -40.87 -11.53
C GLU A 852 -5.51 -40.36 -10.14
N PRO A 853 -6.29 -39.48 -9.48
CA PRO A 853 -5.89 -38.86 -8.22
C PRO A 853 -5.71 -39.89 -7.10
N VAL A 854 -4.79 -39.61 -6.18
CA VAL A 854 -4.57 -40.45 -4.99
C VAL A 854 -5.70 -40.27 -3.99
N SER A 855 -6.30 -41.36 -3.52
CA SER A 855 -7.33 -41.36 -2.48
C SER A 855 -6.72 -41.43 -1.07
N GLY A 856 -7.32 -40.71 -0.12
CA GLY A 856 -6.91 -40.75 1.30
C GLY A 856 -5.75 -39.85 1.71
N ILE A 857 -5.31 -38.92 0.86
CA ILE A 857 -4.35 -37.86 1.20
C ILE A 857 -5.05 -36.60 1.71
N ASP A 858 -4.33 -35.79 2.50
CA ASP A 858 -4.74 -34.41 2.79
C ASP A 858 -4.57 -33.56 1.52
N VAL A 859 -5.69 -33.30 0.83
CA VAL A 859 -5.73 -32.47 -0.39
C VAL A 859 -5.21 -31.05 -0.16
N THR A 860 -5.25 -30.55 1.08
CA THR A 860 -4.70 -29.23 1.42
C THR A 860 -3.18 -29.24 1.57
N LYS A 861 -2.55 -30.42 1.60
CA LYS A 861 -1.09 -30.63 1.77
C LYS A 861 -0.50 -31.59 0.72
N ARG A 862 -0.99 -31.58 -0.52
CA ARG A 862 -0.49 -32.41 -1.64
C ARG A 862 1.03 -32.36 -1.80
N GLU A 863 1.65 -31.21 -1.55
CA GLU A 863 3.09 -31.01 -1.65
C GLU A 863 3.92 -31.79 -0.61
N ALA A 864 3.31 -32.14 0.54
CA ALA A 864 3.97 -32.97 1.54
C ALA A 864 4.30 -34.38 1.01
N TYR A 865 3.48 -34.89 0.09
CA TYR A 865 3.53 -36.23 -0.49
C TYR A 865 4.44 -36.36 -1.73
N LEU A 866 5.13 -35.31 -2.16
CA LEU A 866 6.18 -35.41 -3.20
C LEU A 866 7.48 -36.00 -2.61
N SER A 867 8.39 -36.49 -3.47
CA SER A 867 9.79 -36.73 -3.04
C SER A 867 10.50 -35.39 -2.77
N GLU A 868 11.68 -35.40 -2.13
CA GLU A 868 12.43 -34.13 -1.95
C GLU A 868 12.95 -33.59 -3.30
N GLU A 869 13.30 -34.48 -4.21
CA GLU A 869 13.77 -34.19 -5.57
C GLU A 869 12.65 -33.63 -6.45
N GLU A 870 11.50 -34.32 -6.56
CA GLU A 870 10.35 -33.80 -7.31
C GLU A 870 9.83 -32.48 -6.73
N PHE A 871 9.86 -32.33 -5.40
CA PHE A 871 9.47 -31.07 -4.75
C PHE A 871 10.41 -29.92 -5.15
N ALA A 872 11.72 -30.15 -5.07
CA ALA A 872 12.72 -29.14 -5.45
C ALA A 872 12.65 -28.80 -6.95
N GLU A 873 12.37 -29.80 -7.81
CA GLU A 873 12.21 -29.59 -9.26
C GLU A 873 10.95 -28.76 -9.59
N LYS A 874 9.80 -29.07 -8.98
CA LYS A 874 8.53 -28.40 -9.31
C LYS A 874 8.34 -27.06 -8.61
N ILE A 875 8.68 -26.96 -7.32
CA ILE A 875 8.50 -25.72 -6.54
C ILE A 875 9.74 -24.81 -6.60
N GLY A 876 10.87 -25.30 -7.14
CA GLY A 876 12.10 -24.53 -7.33
C GLY A 876 12.90 -24.27 -6.05
N MET A 877 12.57 -24.93 -4.94
CA MET A 877 13.25 -24.79 -3.64
C MET A 877 13.06 -26.05 -2.77
N PRO A 878 13.96 -26.35 -1.82
CA PRO A 878 13.82 -27.50 -0.93
C PRO A 878 12.65 -27.32 0.06
N LYS A 879 12.02 -28.43 0.50
CA LYS A 879 10.88 -28.47 1.45
C LYS A 879 11.11 -27.62 2.70
N GLY A 880 12.31 -27.69 3.29
CA GLY A 880 12.68 -26.93 4.48
C GLY A 880 12.78 -25.41 4.30
N ALA A 881 12.88 -24.91 3.07
CA ALA A 881 12.77 -23.49 2.75
C ALA A 881 11.30 -23.09 2.50
N PHE A 882 10.55 -23.93 1.77
CA PHE A 882 9.14 -23.69 1.48
C PHE A 882 8.28 -23.55 2.76
N TYR A 883 8.42 -24.45 3.73
CA TYR A 883 7.62 -24.38 4.96
C TYR A 883 7.99 -23.20 5.89
N LYS A 884 9.06 -22.44 5.59
CA LYS A 884 9.38 -21.17 6.26
C LYS A 884 8.69 -19.95 5.62
N LEU A 885 8.08 -20.10 4.45
CA LEU A 885 7.35 -19.02 3.80
C LEU A 885 5.97 -18.81 4.46
N PRO A 886 5.40 -17.59 4.43
CA PRO A 886 4.02 -17.36 4.82
C PRO A 886 3.03 -18.24 4.04
N LYS A 887 1.92 -18.67 4.68
CA LYS A 887 0.93 -19.59 4.08
C LYS A 887 0.40 -19.13 2.71
N TRP A 888 0.16 -17.82 2.52
CA TRP A 888 -0.30 -17.29 1.22
C TRP A 888 0.73 -17.52 0.10
N ARG A 889 2.03 -17.45 0.42
CA ARG A 889 3.13 -17.64 -0.54
C ARG A 889 3.36 -19.12 -0.84
N GLN A 890 3.18 -19.99 0.17
CA GLN A 890 3.10 -21.44 -0.02
C GLN A 890 1.94 -21.81 -0.97
N ASN A 891 0.75 -21.26 -0.75
CA ASN A 891 -0.42 -21.50 -1.61
C ASN A 891 -0.20 -20.97 -3.04
N LYS A 892 0.33 -19.75 -3.20
CA LYS A 892 0.65 -19.17 -4.53
C LYS A 892 1.64 -20.06 -5.32
N LEU A 893 2.67 -20.58 -4.67
CA LEU A 893 3.61 -21.52 -5.28
C LEU A 893 2.94 -22.85 -5.65
N LYS A 894 2.09 -23.40 -4.78
CA LYS A 894 1.33 -24.65 -5.07
C LYS A 894 0.32 -24.49 -6.20
N MET A 895 -0.38 -23.36 -6.29
CA MET A 895 -1.30 -23.05 -7.39
C MET A 895 -0.56 -22.96 -8.73
N ALA A 896 0.68 -22.46 -8.76
CA ALA A 896 1.49 -22.41 -9.98
C ALA A 896 1.91 -23.81 -10.50
N VAL A 897 1.72 -24.86 -9.69
CA VAL A 897 2.02 -26.27 -10.02
C VAL A 897 0.82 -27.20 -9.78
N ASP A 898 -0.41 -26.69 -9.83
CA ASP A 898 -1.64 -27.45 -9.66
C ASP A 898 -1.73 -28.32 -8.38
N LEU A 899 -1.03 -27.96 -7.29
CA LEU A 899 -1.02 -28.70 -6.00
C LEU A 899 -1.93 -28.08 -4.92
N PHE A 900 -2.75 -27.09 -5.25
CA PHE A 900 -3.70 -26.45 -4.33
C PHE A 900 -5.11 -26.44 -4.94
#